data_AF-A0A935AVZ4-F1
#
_entry.id   AF-A0A935AVZ4-F1
#
_cell.length_a   1.000
_cell.length_b   1.000
_cell.length_c   1.000
_cell.angle_alpha   90.00
_cell.angle_beta   90.00
_cell.angle_gamma   90.00
#
_symmetry.space_group_name_H-M   'P 1'
#
loop_
_entity.id
_entity.type
_entity.pdbx_description
1 polymer ?
#
loop_
_entity_poly.entity_id
_entity_poly.type
_entity_poly.pdbx_seq_one_letter_code
_entity_poly.pdbx_strand_id
1 'polypeptide(L)'
;MIKFQLIILGFFSGLLSIYGQNIGINNTDPQSALDINGDLRLRTKTITLPIGVSHDVDLVTDKAAVYNFDGGALDGAIISGFTGGVDGRIVTIFNNGNSAIQLYHEASGSLTNNRIMTGTGNNAVIYQNGSVTMRYDGQKMRWTIVSNNYTDGLSATITPTGNAWSINGNVGTDSLTNFLGTLDNKPLQFRVNNTPAGHIGNDGTIAFGKNALSSRNEYTPSNIAIGDSSLSKLNSIYNYFNIGSNLALGHKALANMEVGHRSTAIGYESMYKSNVTGDNTSIGYFALRNNISGYGNIAIGVNALKDKTTSTYNIAIGNNAASHLSLGNQNVCIGPWAGNKATNNNVAIGFLAMNGTGSSNIAIGANALGSNDSLNNMVAIGYNALKNTKNMGNGQAGYNSVAIGSQALENNFSGSQNTAVGTFALVTNYSGSQNTALGSNALFLAQGNNNLGIGFNSGRNIWNGDDNTFLGQKSGEDQTGGYNNIFVGSSAGKNITSGSDNIFIGTKCDVPRHIDGQIKIGGWGQQAGIGLDENIYSNHTLTVGRKTGTSLGALRVNGISDSYSTSFNYGDYQSTYIRSGHPYGDVHLGDTGFGFVLISNDQNSVGIGTGTPAAKLTVRKISNDVTPEGSLALYGTQHGSHFHYSATEDTYIRGGKDGSKVIINDGNLGNVGIGNSSPLAKLSISKTSNIISPEGSLALYGSQYNSFFHYSSTEDTYIRGGKDGSKVIINDGNLGNVGIGTSLPTHKLSVNGTIRSKEVIVEMANWPDYVFASDYKLPHLHEVEKHIIENKHLPNIPKASEIEDGGLYLGDVQKKMMEKIEELTLYIIQQNKILEVQNERIIALENKLKK
;
A
#
# COMPACT_ATOMS: atom_id res chain seq x y z
N MET A 1 58.86 39.49 64.21
CA MET A 1 57.88 40.51 63.78
C MET A 1 57.04 40.09 62.57
N ILE A 2 57.59 39.42 61.54
CA ILE A 2 56.81 38.98 60.35
C ILE A 2 55.74 37.91 60.68
N LYS A 3 55.95 37.05 61.69
CA LYS A 3 54.94 36.04 62.11
C LYS A 3 53.71 36.61 62.85
N PHE A 4 53.75 37.86 63.30
CA PHE A 4 52.63 38.49 64.04
C PHE A 4 51.58 39.14 63.12
N GLN A 5 51.93 39.44 61.86
CA GLN A 5 50.99 39.99 60.87
C GLN A 5 49.96 38.95 60.37
N LEU A 6 50.28 37.65 60.40
CA LEU A 6 49.39 36.62 59.86
C LEU A 6 48.17 36.30 60.74
N ILE A 7 48.27 36.50 62.05
CA ILE A 7 47.20 36.16 63.02
C ILE A 7 46.03 37.18 62.96
N ILE A 8 46.32 38.42 62.57
CA ILE A 8 45.31 39.50 62.49
C ILE A 8 44.52 39.46 61.17
N LEU A 9 45.13 38.98 60.07
CA LEU A 9 44.45 38.80 58.78
C LEU A 9 43.30 37.77 58.84
N GLY A 10 43.41 36.75 59.68
CA GLY A 10 42.34 35.76 59.89
C GLY A 10 41.18 36.26 60.75
N PHE A 11 41.39 37.29 61.59
CA PHE A 11 40.38 37.83 62.50
C PHE A 11 39.46 38.84 61.79
N PHE A 12 39.95 39.54 60.77
CA PHE A 12 39.20 40.58 60.04
C PHE A 12 38.61 40.14 58.70
N SER A 13 39.11 39.07 58.08
CA SER A 13 38.51 38.53 56.84
C SER A 13 37.05 38.09 57.01
N GLY A 14 36.64 37.70 58.22
CA GLY A 14 35.26 37.35 58.55
C GLY A 14 34.30 38.53 58.67
N LEU A 15 34.77 39.72 59.08
CA LEU A 15 33.93 40.93 59.24
C LEU A 15 33.81 41.76 57.95
N LEU A 16 34.80 41.70 57.06
CA LEU A 16 34.88 42.53 55.85
C LEU A 16 33.92 42.11 54.72
N SER A 17 33.30 40.92 54.78
CA SER A 17 32.39 40.47 53.71
C SER A 17 31.00 41.13 53.75
N ILE A 18 30.68 41.94 54.77
CA ILE A 18 29.29 42.36 55.01
C ILE A 18 29.04 43.86 54.74
N TYR A 19 30.06 44.75 54.71
CA TYR A 19 29.80 46.21 54.57
C TYR A 19 30.77 47.06 53.73
N GLY A 20 31.84 46.51 53.14
CA GLY A 20 32.65 47.24 52.14
C GLY A 20 33.34 48.54 52.60
N GLN A 21 33.45 48.81 53.91
CA GLN A 21 34.21 49.95 54.46
C GLN A 21 35.59 49.51 54.95
N ASN A 22 36.62 50.32 54.67
CA ASN A 22 37.96 50.16 55.22
C ASN A 22 37.93 50.48 56.72
N ILE A 23 38.50 49.62 57.56
CA ILE A 23 38.53 49.81 59.01
C ILE A 23 39.90 50.36 59.42
N GLY A 24 39.91 51.59 59.94
CA GLY A 24 41.08 52.24 60.52
C GLY A 24 41.12 52.09 62.04
N ILE A 25 42.19 51.50 62.58
CA ILE A 25 42.43 51.49 64.03
C ILE A 25 43.53 52.52 64.31
N ASN A 26 43.16 53.61 65.00
CA ASN A 26 44.00 54.81 65.15
C ASN A 26 44.42 55.48 63.83
N ASN A 27 43.77 55.13 62.72
CA ASN A 27 43.90 55.79 61.44
C ASN A 27 42.53 56.28 60.99
N THR A 28 42.38 57.58 60.74
CA THR A 28 41.11 58.20 60.38
C THR A 28 40.82 58.17 58.88
N ASP A 29 41.79 57.79 58.04
CA ASP A 29 41.63 57.67 56.59
C ASP A 29 42.31 56.39 56.05
N PRO A 30 41.70 55.21 56.28
CA PRO A 30 42.33 53.92 56.00
C PRO A 30 42.44 53.63 54.50
N GLN A 31 43.68 53.48 54.00
CA GLN A 31 43.99 53.30 52.57
C GLN A 31 43.94 51.82 52.13
N SER A 32 43.68 50.91 53.05
CA SER A 32 43.46 49.49 52.80
C SER A 32 42.36 48.94 53.70
N ALA A 33 41.87 47.74 53.39
CA ALA A 33 40.76 47.09 54.10
C ALA A 33 40.94 47.04 55.64
N LEU A 34 42.18 46.96 56.11
CA LEU A 34 42.55 47.09 57.52
C LEU A 34 43.84 47.91 57.63
N ASP A 35 43.72 49.14 58.15
CA ASP A 35 44.84 50.08 58.27
C ASP A 35 45.04 50.43 59.75
N ILE A 36 46.20 50.05 60.30
CA ILE A 36 46.50 50.18 61.73
C ILE A 36 47.68 51.14 61.88
N ASN A 37 47.43 52.29 62.52
CA ASN A 37 48.48 53.25 62.85
C ASN A 37 48.90 53.07 64.32
N GLY A 38 49.83 52.14 64.56
CA GLY A 38 50.39 51.83 65.88
C GLY A 38 50.60 50.33 66.17
N ASP A 39 51.16 50.02 67.34
CA ASP A 39 51.43 48.66 67.84
C ASP A 39 50.12 47.99 68.32
N LEU A 40 49.57 47.04 67.55
CA LEU A 40 48.44 46.21 68.00
C LEU A 40 48.97 45.04 68.86
N ARG A 41 48.94 45.19 70.18
CA ARG A 41 49.40 44.15 71.13
C ARG A 41 48.23 43.30 71.63
N LEU A 42 48.18 42.03 71.21
CA LEU A 42 47.33 41.02 71.84
C LEU A 42 47.90 40.68 73.23
N ARG A 43 47.04 40.61 74.26
CA ARG A 43 47.46 40.15 75.59
C ARG A 43 47.85 38.67 75.51
N THR A 44 49.13 38.38 75.72
CA THR A 44 49.71 37.05 75.80
C THR A 44 49.97 36.70 77.27
N LYS A 45 49.85 35.43 77.63
CA LYS A 45 50.24 34.95 78.97
C LYS A 45 50.97 33.62 78.87
N THR A 46 52.04 33.46 79.62
CA THR A 46 52.69 32.15 79.81
C THR A 46 52.02 31.41 80.97
N ILE A 47 51.57 30.18 80.74
CA ILE A 47 51.02 29.28 81.76
C ILE A 47 51.99 28.12 82.00
N THR A 48 52.21 27.77 83.27
CA THR A 48 52.89 26.54 83.70
C THR A 48 51.88 25.66 84.40
N LEU A 49 51.66 24.42 83.93
CA LEU A 49 50.71 23.47 84.52
C LEU A 49 51.42 22.38 85.34
N PRO A 50 50.89 21.99 86.50
CA PRO A 50 51.42 20.86 87.29
C PRO A 50 50.98 19.49 86.74
N ILE A 51 51.81 18.46 87.00
CA ILE A 51 51.75 17.10 86.43
C ILE A 51 50.48 16.32 86.82
N GLY A 52 49.97 15.50 85.88
CA GLY A 52 49.17 14.31 86.18
C GLY A 52 47.71 14.53 86.61
N VAL A 53 47.23 15.77 86.57
CA VAL A 53 45.84 16.11 86.89
C VAL A 53 45.23 16.86 85.71
N SER A 54 43.97 16.57 85.41
CA SER A 54 43.19 17.25 84.39
C SER A 54 42.90 18.69 84.82
N HIS A 55 43.26 19.68 84.01
CA HIS A 55 43.07 21.09 84.34
C HIS A 55 42.07 21.78 83.41
N ASP A 56 41.16 22.56 83.99
CA ASP A 56 40.43 23.58 83.25
C ASP A 56 41.21 24.90 83.33
N VAL A 57 41.53 25.50 82.19
CA VAL A 57 42.24 26.79 82.18
C VAL A 57 41.24 27.90 82.51
N ASP A 58 41.52 28.68 83.56
CA ASP A 58 40.61 29.75 84.00
C ASP A 58 40.73 31.00 83.12
N LEU A 59 39.71 31.25 82.29
CA LEU A 59 39.63 32.46 81.46
C LEU A 59 38.66 33.51 82.00
N VAL A 60 38.03 33.28 83.15
CA VAL A 60 37.11 34.27 83.76
C VAL A 60 37.92 35.44 84.33
N THR A 61 38.98 35.12 85.05
CA THR A 61 39.90 36.11 85.63
C THR A 61 40.94 36.61 84.63
N ASP A 62 41.18 35.84 83.57
CA ASP A 62 42.23 36.09 82.57
C ASP A 62 41.68 36.44 81.18
N LYS A 63 42.03 37.62 80.69
CA LYS A 63 41.60 38.14 79.39
C LYS A 63 42.65 38.01 78.29
N ALA A 64 43.69 37.18 78.49
CA ALA A 64 44.63 36.88 77.42
C ALA A 64 43.95 36.13 76.26
N ALA A 65 44.35 36.47 75.03
CA ALA A 65 43.87 35.83 73.80
C ALA A 65 44.81 34.72 73.33
N VAL A 66 46.06 34.72 73.84
CA VAL A 66 47.12 33.78 73.48
C VAL A 66 47.79 33.29 74.76
N TYR A 67 47.88 31.96 74.90
CA TYR A 67 48.51 31.28 76.03
C TYR A 67 49.71 30.48 75.55
N ASN A 68 50.89 30.83 76.06
CA ASN A 68 52.13 30.14 75.77
C ASN A 68 52.42 29.14 76.89
N PHE A 69 52.73 27.90 76.55
CA PHE A 69 53.14 26.89 77.51
C PHE A 69 54.63 26.64 77.32
N ASP A 70 55.44 27.22 78.20
CA ASP A 70 56.90 27.30 78.03
C ASP A 70 57.66 26.13 78.70
N GLY A 71 56.98 25.01 78.96
CA GLY A 71 57.60 23.70 79.24
C GLY A 71 58.73 23.70 80.27
N GLY A 72 58.44 24.02 81.53
CA GLY A 72 59.24 23.48 82.63
C GLY A 72 59.20 21.95 82.51
N ALA A 73 60.37 21.32 82.38
CA ALA A 73 60.51 19.89 82.13
C ALA A 73 59.54 19.08 83.00
N LEU A 74 58.68 18.25 82.39
CA LEU A 74 58.12 16.95 82.84
C LEU A 74 56.88 16.59 81.98
N ASP A 75 56.75 15.30 81.66
CA ASP A 75 55.87 14.72 80.63
C ASP A 75 54.35 15.00 80.78
N GLY A 76 53.69 15.36 79.67
CA GLY A 76 52.25 15.15 79.42
C GLY A 76 51.24 16.04 80.15
N ALA A 77 51.20 17.35 79.90
CA ALA A 77 50.14 18.23 80.42
C ALA A 77 48.77 17.89 79.79
N ILE A 78 47.71 17.79 80.62
CA ILE A 78 46.33 17.48 80.18
C ILE A 78 45.42 18.69 80.44
N ILE A 79 44.74 19.16 79.40
CA ILE A 79 43.71 20.21 79.47
C ILE A 79 42.34 19.58 79.19
N SER A 80 41.42 19.64 80.17
CA SER A 80 40.05 19.13 80.02
C SER A 80 39.03 20.16 79.57
N GLY A 81 39.34 21.45 79.71
CA GLY A 81 38.39 22.51 79.43
C GLY A 81 38.93 23.91 79.66
N PHE A 82 38.10 24.90 79.35
CA PHE A 82 38.37 26.32 79.59
C PHE A 82 37.13 26.99 80.21
N THR A 83 37.28 27.65 81.36
CA THR A 83 36.18 28.39 81.98
C THR A 83 35.96 29.74 81.28
N GLY A 84 34.84 30.41 81.54
CA GLY A 84 34.63 31.79 81.09
C GLY A 84 34.39 31.94 79.58
N GLY A 85 33.79 30.92 78.96
CA GLY A 85 33.31 30.97 77.58
C GLY A 85 32.22 32.02 77.39
N VAL A 86 32.45 32.94 76.44
CA VAL A 86 31.46 33.88 75.91
C VAL A 86 31.37 33.60 74.42
N ASP A 87 30.17 33.56 73.86
CA ASP A 87 29.97 33.19 72.46
C ASP A 87 30.89 33.99 71.52
N GLY A 88 31.61 33.29 70.65
CA GLY A 88 32.58 33.90 69.74
C GLY A 88 33.95 34.22 70.37
N ARG A 89 34.18 34.00 71.67
CA ARG A 89 35.51 34.18 72.29
C ARG A 89 36.52 33.22 71.67
N ILE A 90 37.68 33.74 71.27
CA ILE A 90 38.76 32.97 70.63
C ILE A 90 39.97 32.92 71.56
N VAL A 91 40.57 31.75 71.66
CA VAL A 91 41.79 31.50 72.45
C VAL A 91 42.76 30.69 71.61
N THR A 92 44.03 31.11 71.57
CA THR A 92 45.11 30.34 70.95
C THR A 92 46.09 29.85 72.00
N ILE A 93 46.52 28.60 71.86
CA ILE A 93 47.49 27.95 72.73
C ILE A 93 48.71 27.61 71.89
N PHE A 94 49.89 27.97 72.37
CA PHE A 94 51.17 27.57 71.80
C PHE A 94 51.88 26.64 72.77
N ASN A 95 52.32 25.49 72.27
CA ASN A 95 53.23 24.62 73.01
C ASN A 95 54.67 24.99 72.66
N ASN A 96 55.29 25.82 73.49
CA ASN A 96 56.71 26.16 73.37
C ASN A 96 57.59 25.20 74.20
N GLY A 97 56.99 24.22 74.89
CA GLY A 97 57.66 23.24 75.71
C GLY A 97 58.16 22.02 74.93
N ASN A 98 59.03 21.23 75.57
CA ASN A 98 59.63 20.04 74.96
C ASN A 98 58.75 18.77 75.02
N SER A 99 57.63 18.80 75.74
CA SER A 99 56.68 17.68 75.87
C SER A 99 55.34 18.03 75.23
N ALA A 100 54.59 17.03 74.77
CA ALA A 100 53.28 17.23 74.14
C ALA A 100 52.19 17.61 75.16
N ILE A 101 51.22 18.43 74.74
CA ILE A 101 50.03 18.80 75.53
C ILE A 101 48.83 18.01 75.00
N GLN A 102 48.11 17.29 75.87
CA GLN A 102 46.87 16.62 75.51
C GLN A 102 45.66 17.49 75.84
N LEU A 103 44.76 17.66 74.88
CA LEU A 103 43.44 18.23 75.04
C LEU A 103 42.42 17.09 75.10
N TYR A 104 41.67 16.99 76.19
CA TYR A 104 40.68 15.93 76.33
C TYR A 104 39.36 16.32 75.67
N HIS A 105 38.88 15.45 74.78
CA HIS A 105 37.55 15.57 74.20
C HIS A 105 36.52 15.14 75.24
N GLU A 106 35.55 16.00 75.52
CA GLU A 106 34.41 15.65 76.38
C GLU A 106 34.79 15.02 77.74
N ALA A 107 35.85 15.53 78.37
CA ALA A 107 36.32 15.02 79.66
C ALA A 107 35.18 15.01 80.70
N SER A 108 34.89 13.82 81.24
CA SER A 108 33.78 13.61 82.19
C SER A 108 33.90 14.44 83.47
N GLY A 109 35.13 14.83 83.85
CA GLY A 109 35.43 15.68 85.02
C GLY A 109 35.30 17.19 84.80
N SER A 110 35.10 17.68 83.57
CA SER A 110 34.92 19.12 83.28
C SER A 110 33.45 19.50 83.17
N LEU A 111 33.09 20.69 83.66
CA LEU A 111 31.74 21.25 83.53
C LEU A 111 31.36 21.32 82.05
N THR A 112 30.09 21.06 81.73
CA THR A 112 29.63 20.99 80.32
C THR A 112 29.95 22.24 79.52
N ASN A 113 29.95 23.42 80.16
CA ASN A 113 30.27 24.72 79.57
C ASN A 113 31.77 25.00 79.37
N ASN A 114 32.64 24.10 79.82
CA ASN A 114 34.09 24.26 79.70
C ASN A 114 34.71 23.25 78.71
N ARG A 115 33.96 22.22 78.32
CA ARG A 115 34.48 21.09 77.55
C ARG A 115 34.98 21.48 76.17
N ILE A 116 35.96 20.73 75.69
CA ILE A 116 36.58 20.88 74.38
C ILE A 116 35.98 19.85 73.41
N MET A 117 35.53 20.34 72.26
CA MET A 117 35.15 19.56 71.10
C MET A 117 36.29 19.59 70.09
N THR A 118 37.01 18.47 69.98
CA THR A 118 38.19 18.32 69.13
C THR A 118 37.84 18.07 67.66
N GLY A 119 36.54 17.96 67.32
CA GLY A 119 36.06 17.67 65.98
C GLY A 119 36.20 16.21 65.55
N THR A 120 37.11 15.43 66.16
CA THR A 120 37.36 14.02 65.81
C THR A 120 36.73 13.01 66.76
N GLY A 121 36.13 13.47 67.86
CA GLY A 121 35.57 12.58 68.89
C GLY A 121 36.63 11.95 69.82
N ASN A 122 37.91 12.21 69.58
CA ASN A 122 39.05 11.69 70.34
C ASN A 122 39.85 12.83 70.98
N ASN A 123 40.67 12.52 72.00
CA ASN A 123 41.62 13.46 72.57
C ASN A 123 42.61 13.95 71.51
N ALA A 124 43.08 15.17 71.70
CA ALA A 124 43.92 15.90 70.76
C ALA A 124 45.30 16.14 71.35
N VAL A 125 46.36 16.13 70.54
CA VAL A 125 47.74 16.29 71.03
C VAL A 125 48.42 17.48 70.34
N ILE A 126 48.90 18.45 71.12
CA ILE A 126 49.71 19.58 70.64
C ILE A 126 51.19 19.24 70.85
N TYR A 127 51.91 18.96 69.76
CA TYR A 127 53.34 18.65 69.82
C TYR A 127 54.20 19.90 70.05
N GLN A 128 55.49 19.71 70.31
CA GLN A 128 56.46 20.79 70.49
C GLN A 128 56.42 21.77 69.30
N ASN A 129 56.41 23.07 69.60
CA ASN A 129 56.24 24.19 68.67
C ASN A 129 54.89 24.21 67.93
N GLY A 130 53.94 23.34 68.32
CA GLY A 130 52.59 23.31 67.79
C GLY A 130 51.68 24.35 68.43
N SER A 131 50.54 24.60 67.79
CA SER A 131 49.51 25.49 68.32
C SER A 131 48.10 25.02 67.98
N VAL A 132 47.14 25.46 68.78
CA VAL A 132 45.71 25.27 68.52
C VAL A 132 44.96 26.56 68.82
N THR A 133 44.02 26.93 67.96
CA THR A 133 43.07 28.01 68.22
C THR A 133 41.68 27.42 68.38
N MET A 134 40.99 27.86 69.43
CA MET A 134 39.64 27.43 69.78
C MET A 134 38.71 28.62 69.84
N ARG A 135 37.45 28.40 69.48
CA ARG A 135 36.36 29.37 69.64
C ARG A 135 35.29 28.79 70.55
N TYR A 136 34.80 29.57 71.50
CA TYR A 136 33.65 29.18 72.30
C TYR A 136 32.36 29.37 71.48
N ASP A 137 31.54 28.31 71.42
CA ASP A 137 30.21 28.29 70.83
C ASP A 137 29.18 28.36 71.96
N GLY A 138 28.52 29.51 72.10
CA GLY A 138 27.54 29.77 73.15
C GLY A 138 26.23 29.00 72.97
N GLN A 139 25.91 28.55 71.74
CA GLN A 139 24.74 27.69 71.49
C GLN A 139 25.00 26.26 71.95
N LYS A 140 26.22 25.76 71.69
CA LYS A 140 26.63 24.41 72.09
C LYS A 140 27.17 24.34 73.52
N MET A 141 27.46 25.50 74.13
CA MET A 141 28.12 25.66 75.41
C MET A 141 29.46 24.94 75.47
N ARG A 142 30.30 25.02 74.42
CA ARG A 142 31.55 24.26 74.31
C ARG A 142 32.64 25.04 73.57
N TRP A 143 33.89 24.69 73.83
CA TRP A 143 35.04 25.16 73.04
C TRP A 143 35.26 24.27 71.84
N THR A 144 35.27 24.84 70.64
CA THR A 144 35.50 24.10 69.39
C THR A 144 36.84 24.52 68.79
N ILE A 145 37.68 23.57 68.40
CA ILE A 145 38.92 23.87 67.68
C ILE A 145 38.57 24.44 66.30
N VAL A 146 39.13 25.61 65.97
CA VAL A 146 38.90 26.32 64.70
C VAL A 146 40.14 26.41 63.81
N SER A 147 41.34 26.24 64.38
CA SER A 147 42.57 26.03 63.61
C SER A 147 43.64 25.36 64.48
N ASN A 148 44.65 24.76 63.86
CA ASN A 148 45.81 24.19 64.56
C ASN A 148 47.04 24.11 63.65
N ASN A 149 48.18 23.81 64.25
CA ASN A 149 49.43 23.55 63.56
C ASN A 149 50.26 22.55 64.38
N TYR A 150 50.81 21.52 63.74
CA TYR A 150 51.67 20.50 64.38
C TYR A 150 50.97 19.69 65.51
N THR A 151 49.82 19.07 65.20
CA THR A 151 49.03 18.24 66.13
C THR A 151 48.65 16.89 65.53
N ASP A 152 48.78 15.78 66.27
CA ASP A 152 48.26 14.47 65.84
C ASP A 152 46.75 14.37 66.01
N GLY A 153 46.09 13.64 65.11
CA GLY A 153 44.67 13.33 65.23
C GLY A 153 43.73 14.54 65.12
N LEU A 154 44.21 15.66 64.55
CA LEU A 154 43.54 16.95 64.52
C LEU A 154 43.76 17.65 63.17
N SER A 155 43.41 17.01 62.06
CA SER A 155 43.30 17.71 60.78
C SER A 155 41.94 18.40 60.71
N ALA A 156 41.75 19.48 61.48
CA ALA A 156 40.64 20.41 61.27
C ALA A 156 41.05 21.48 60.25
N THR A 157 41.57 21.04 59.09
CA THR A 157 41.25 21.78 57.89
C THR A 157 39.76 21.56 57.71
N ILE A 158 38.94 22.57 58.04
CA ILE A 158 37.60 22.67 57.45
C ILE A 158 37.83 23.05 55.97
N THR A 159 38.52 22.19 55.23
CA THR A 159 38.20 22.01 53.84
C THR A 159 36.82 21.39 53.89
N PRO A 160 35.79 21.94 53.24
CA PRO A 160 34.54 21.22 53.09
C PRO A 160 34.90 19.87 52.46
N THR A 161 34.88 18.79 53.25
CA THR A 161 35.22 17.43 52.81
C THR A 161 34.03 16.85 52.05
N GLY A 162 33.62 17.58 51.03
CA GLY A 162 32.53 17.27 50.15
C GLY A 162 32.39 18.46 49.24
N ASN A 163 32.67 18.26 47.96
CA ASN A 163 32.22 19.11 46.88
C ASN A 163 30.68 19.05 46.80
N ALA A 164 30.01 19.48 47.87
CA ALA A 164 28.57 19.64 47.90
C ALA A 164 28.23 20.76 46.90
N TRP A 165 27.19 20.54 46.12
CA TRP A 165 26.69 21.55 45.19
C TRP A 165 26.24 22.77 45.98
N SER A 166 26.97 23.89 45.84
CA SER A 166 26.55 25.17 46.42
C SER A 166 25.26 25.64 45.76
N ILE A 167 24.35 26.21 46.54
CA ILE A 167 23.12 26.83 46.04
C ILE A 167 23.38 28.09 45.19
N ASN A 168 24.61 28.63 45.25
CA ASN A 168 25.05 29.79 44.46
C ASN A 168 25.92 29.40 43.25
N GLY A 169 26.06 28.10 42.96
CA GLY A 169 26.92 27.58 41.91
C GLY A 169 28.36 27.31 42.35
N ASN A 170 29.06 26.47 41.60
CA ASN A 170 30.43 26.05 41.88
C ASN A 170 31.38 26.52 40.75
N VAL A 171 32.37 27.35 41.07
CA VAL A 171 33.46 27.69 40.15
C VAL A 171 34.51 26.58 40.18
N GLY A 172 34.99 26.13 39.01
CA GLY A 172 36.08 25.15 38.90
C GLY A 172 35.67 23.68 39.06
N THR A 173 34.44 23.31 38.69
CA THR A 173 33.99 21.90 38.72
C THR A 173 34.57 21.08 37.56
N ASP A 174 34.84 19.81 37.84
CA ASP A 174 35.27 18.78 36.88
C ASP A 174 34.20 17.69 36.78
N SER A 175 33.71 17.38 35.57
CA SER A 175 32.64 16.42 35.36
C SER A 175 32.96 14.97 35.77
N LEU A 176 34.25 14.60 35.85
CA LEU A 176 34.69 13.26 36.29
C LEU A 176 34.65 13.10 37.81
N THR A 177 34.85 14.19 38.56
CA THR A 177 35.01 14.15 40.02
C THR A 177 33.93 14.94 40.77
N ASN A 178 33.15 15.78 40.09
CA ASN A 178 32.10 16.63 40.66
C ASN A 178 30.78 16.39 39.91
N PHE A 179 30.07 15.34 40.30
CA PHE A 179 28.79 14.96 39.70
C PHE A 179 27.71 14.76 40.77
N LEU A 180 26.44 14.84 40.35
CA LEU A 180 25.29 14.42 41.13
C LEU A 180 24.84 13.05 40.63
N GLY A 181 25.18 11.99 41.35
CA GLY A 181 24.94 10.61 40.90
C GLY A 181 25.47 9.57 41.87
N THR A 182 25.55 8.32 41.41
CA THR A 182 26.05 7.17 42.17
C THR A 182 27.40 6.69 41.61
N LEU A 183 28.24 6.08 42.46
CA LEU A 183 29.52 5.46 42.06
C LEU A 183 29.39 3.95 41.79
N ASP A 184 28.24 3.37 42.12
CA ASP A 184 27.92 1.97 41.88
C ASP A 184 26.88 1.84 40.75
N ASN A 185 26.54 0.61 40.38
CA ASN A 185 25.51 0.32 39.38
C ASN A 185 24.08 0.51 39.94
N LYS A 186 23.88 1.34 40.98
CA LYS A 186 22.55 1.66 41.50
C LYS A 186 22.00 2.92 40.83
N PRO A 187 20.70 2.96 40.50
CA PRO A 187 20.07 4.15 39.91
C PRO A 187 20.05 5.36 40.85
N LEU A 188 20.12 6.57 40.28
CA LEU A 188 19.85 7.82 41.01
C LEU A 188 18.33 7.98 41.21
N GLN A 189 17.90 8.30 42.44
CA GLN A 189 16.49 8.33 42.83
C GLN A 189 16.11 9.69 43.45
N PHE A 190 14.99 10.26 43.00
CA PHE A 190 14.38 11.46 43.57
C PHE A 190 13.05 11.11 44.23
N ARG A 191 12.74 11.73 45.37
CA ARG A 191 11.49 11.52 46.10
C ARG A 191 10.82 12.84 46.48
N VAL A 192 9.49 12.83 46.52
CA VAL A 192 8.65 13.91 47.07
C VAL A 192 7.73 13.30 48.12
N ASN A 193 7.77 13.77 49.37
CA ASN A 193 7.01 13.20 50.50
C ASN A 193 7.13 11.66 50.58
N ASN A 194 8.37 11.16 50.52
CA ASN A 194 8.69 9.72 50.54
C ASN A 194 8.11 8.90 49.37
N THR A 195 7.58 9.54 48.33
CA THR A 195 7.06 8.90 47.12
C THR A 195 8.09 9.02 45.99
N PRO A 196 8.36 7.97 45.19
CA PRO A 196 9.21 8.07 44.01
C PRO A 196 8.73 9.20 43.08
N ALA A 197 9.66 10.07 42.70
CA ALA A 197 9.40 11.25 41.88
C ALA A 197 10.44 11.47 40.77
N GLY A 198 11.52 10.67 40.75
CA GLY A 198 12.45 10.64 39.64
C GLY A 198 13.42 9.46 39.74
N HIS A 199 13.91 9.02 38.59
CA HIS A 199 14.77 7.85 38.43
C HIS A 199 15.68 8.04 37.22
N ILE A 200 16.97 7.80 37.39
CA ILE A 200 17.92 7.69 36.27
C ILE A 200 18.65 6.35 36.45
N GLY A 201 18.30 5.36 35.63
CA GLY A 201 18.83 4.01 35.64
C GLY A 201 19.93 3.79 34.60
N ASN A 202 20.76 2.77 34.81
CA ASN A 202 21.79 2.32 33.87
C ASN A 202 21.26 1.34 32.79
N ASP A 203 19.98 0.98 32.85
CA ASP A 203 19.24 0.13 31.91
C ASP A 203 18.54 0.95 30.80
N GLY A 204 18.88 2.24 30.69
CA GLY A 204 18.24 3.19 29.78
C GLY A 204 16.92 3.75 30.28
N THR A 205 16.50 3.43 31.52
CA THR A 205 15.25 3.91 32.10
C THR A 205 15.40 5.30 32.71
N ILE A 206 14.52 6.22 32.32
CA ILE A 206 14.43 7.59 32.86
C ILE A 206 13.00 7.83 33.32
N ALA A 207 12.80 8.24 34.57
CA ALA A 207 11.48 8.66 35.04
C ALA A 207 11.55 9.99 35.79
N PHE A 208 10.56 10.86 35.61
CA PHE A 208 10.42 12.13 36.33
C PHE A 208 8.94 12.47 36.53
N GLY A 209 8.52 12.72 37.77
CA GLY A 209 7.13 12.95 38.16
C GLY A 209 6.72 12.02 39.30
N LYS A 210 5.85 12.50 40.18
CA LYS A 210 5.34 11.71 41.31
C LYS A 210 4.65 10.45 40.80
N ASN A 211 5.04 9.29 41.31
CA ASN A 211 4.57 7.96 40.84
C ASN A 211 4.91 7.61 39.38
N ALA A 212 5.79 8.35 38.70
CA ALA A 212 6.28 7.92 37.39
C ALA A 212 7.04 6.60 37.55
N LEU A 213 6.64 5.57 36.80
CA LEU A 213 7.25 4.24 36.81
C LEU A 213 7.38 3.61 38.23
N SER A 214 6.35 3.73 39.06
CA SER A 214 6.40 3.30 40.47
C SER A 214 6.41 1.79 40.74
N SER A 215 6.10 0.95 39.74
CA SER A 215 5.99 -0.52 39.85
C SER A 215 7.11 -1.28 39.13
N ARG A 216 8.28 -0.65 38.96
CA ARG A 216 9.45 -1.17 38.23
C ARG A 216 9.92 -2.55 38.71
N ASN A 217 10.32 -3.41 37.77
CA ASN A 217 11.12 -4.61 38.01
C ASN A 217 12.35 -4.68 37.06
N GLU A 218 13.23 -5.67 37.24
CA GLU A 218 14.49 -5.80 36.46
C GLU A 218 14.27 -6.20 34.99
N TYR A 219 13.05 -6.57 34.61
CA TYR A 219 12.73 -7.08 33.29
C TYR A 219 12.17 -6.02 32.33
N THR A 220 12.05 -4.75 32.77
CA THR A 220 11.46 -3.65 31.98
C THR A 220 12.48 -2.54 31.66
N PRO A 221 13.54 -2.79 30.88
CA PRO A 221 14.56 -1.79 30.58
C PRO A 221 14.08 -0.70 29.59
N SER A 222 14.87 0.37 29.48
CA SER A 222 14.80 1.38 28.42
C SER A 222 13.47 2.15 28.32
N ASN A 223 12.78 2.40 29.44
CA ASN A 223 11.55 3.19 29.45
C ASN A 223 11.80 4.66 29.79
N ILE A 224 11.11 5.59 29.12
CA ILE A 224 11.08 7.01 29.47
C ILE A 224 9.69 7.36 29.99
N ALA A 225 9.57 7.80 31.24
CA ALA A 225 8.30 8.14 31.89
C ALA A 225 8.36 9.52 32.55
N ILE A 226 7.83 10.56 31.90
CA ILE A 226 7.83 11.94 32.41
C ILE A 226 6.40 12.43 32.60
N GLY A 227 6.03 12.80 33.82
CA GLY A 227 4.71 13.24 34.23
C GLY A 227 4.18 12.45 35.42
N ASP A 228 3.28 13.06 36.20
CA ASP A 228 2.66 12.40 37.34
C ASP A 228 1.93 11.11 36.91
N SER A 229 2.23 10.03 37.62
CA SER A 229 1.66 8.69 37.41
C SER A 229 1.85 8.12 36.00
N SER A 230 2.79 8.66 35.21
CA SER A 230 3.16 8.12 33.89
C SER A 230 3.77 6.72 34.03
N LEU A 231 3.30 5.78 33.21
CA LEU A 231 3.78 4.38 33.21
C LEU A 231 3.78 3.70 34.61
N SER A 232 2.82 4.06 35.47
CA SER A 232 2.86 3.72 36.90
C SER A 232 2.59 2.26 37.26
N LYS A 233 1.99 1.47 36.36
CA LYS A 233 1.64 0.04 36.58
C LYS A 233 2.45 -0.97 35.76
N LEU A 234 3.49 -0.54 35.03
CA LEU A 234 4.30 -1.47 34.22
C LEU A 234 4.97 -2.51 35.12
N ASN A 235 4.48 -3.75 35.05
CA ASN A 235 4.91 -4.83 35.92
C ASN A 235 4.86 -6.18 35.18
N SER A 236 6.02 -6.78 34.94
CA SER A 236 6.08 -8.17 34.50
C SER A 236 5.75 -9.12 35.63
N ILE A 237 4.68 -9.88 35.47
CA ILE A 237 4.51 -11.16 36.18
C ILE A 237 4.97 -12.33 35.27
N TYR A 238 5.25 -12.07 33.99
CA TYR A 238 5.50 -13.10 32.97
C TYR A 238 6.89 -12.95 32.33
N ASN A 239 7.81 -13.84 32.66
CA ASN A 239 9.20 -13.89 32.17
C ASN A 239 9.36 -14.19 30.66
N TYR A 240 8.30 -14.06 29.85
CA TYR A 240 8.23 -14.54 28.46
C TYR A 240 8.17 -13.45 27.38
N PHE A 241 7.96 -12.18 27.74
CA PHE A 241 7.85 -11.09 26.76
C PHE A 241 8.91 -10.00 27.00
N ASN A 242 9.60 -9.59 25.93
CA ASN A 242 10.48 -8.42 25.90
C ASN A 242 9.63 -7.15 26.16
N ILE A 243 9.44 -6.81 27.42
CA ILE A 243 8.69 -5.65 27.90
C ILE A 243 9.66 -4.47 28.10
N GLY A 244 9.27 -3.28 27.68
CA GLY A 244 10.14 -2.10 27.77
C GLY A 244 10.22 -1.29 26.47
N SER A 245 11.18 -0.36 26.41
CA SER A 245 11.30 0.58 25.28
C SER A 245 10.05 1.44 25.06
N ASN A 246 9.34 1.82 26.14
CA ASN A 246 8.17 2.68 26.06
C ASN A 246 8.53 4.15 26.35
N LEU A 247 7.86 5.08 25.67
CA LEU A 247 7.92 6.52 25.92
C LEU A 247 6.56 7.01 26.43
N ALA A 248 6.51 7.52 27.65
CA ALA A 248 5.32 8.11 28.28
C ALA A 248 5.62 9.55 28.72
N LEU A 249 5.03 10.53 28.05
CA LEU A 249 5.18 11.96 28.37
C LEU A 249 3.81 12.58 28.65
N GLY A 250 3.49 12.89 29.91
CA GLY A 250 2.26 13.54 30.32
C GLY A 250 1.63 12.90 31.57
N HIS A 251 0.71 13.62 32.21
CA HIS A 251 -0.02 13.10 33.36
C HIS A 251 -0.82 11.85 32.97
N LYS A 252 -0.53 10.74 33.66
CA LYS A 252 -1.13 9.42 33.45
C LYS A 252 -1.00 8.84 32.03
N ALA A 253 -0.02 9.27 31.25
CA ALA A 253 0.32 8.59 29.99
C ALA A 253 0.76 7.14 30.28
N LEU A 254 0.18 6.15 29.58
CA LEU A 254 0.43 4.71 29.79
C LEU A 254 0.23 4.20 31.24
N ALA A 255 -0.56 4.89 32.06
CA ALA A 255 -0.58 4.64 33.51
C ALA A 255 -1.01 3.21 33.91
N ASN A 256 -1.90 2.55 33.16
CA ASN A 256 -2.38 1.20 33.49
C ASN A 256 -1.79 0.08 32.62
N MET A 257 -0.70 0.32 31.90
CA MET A 257 -0.02 -0.76 31.16
C MET A 257 0.68 -1.71 32.11
N GLU A 258 0.23 -2.96 32.16
CA GLU A 258 0.84 -4.02 32.97
C GLU A 258 1.90 -4.78 32.17
N VAL A 259 1.59 -5.14 30.92
CA VAL A 259 2.49 -5.82 29.98
C VAL A 259 2.53 -5.02 28.67
N GLY A 260 3.71 -4.67 28.17
CA GLY A 260 3.82 -4.02 26.85
C GLY A 260 5.20 -3.48 26.48
N HIS A 261 5.38 -3.18 25.20
CA HIS A 261 6.67 -2.77 24.63
C HIS A 261 6.56 -1.80 23.45
N ARG A 262 7.65 -1.07 23.18
CA ARG A 262 7.83 -0.22 21.99
C ARG A 262 6.68 0.76 21.71
N SER A 263 6.02 1.27 22.75
CA SER A 263 4.89 2.20 22.59
C SER A 263 5.26 3.63 22.96
N THR A 264 4.77 4.60 22.18
CA THR A 264 4.91 6.04 22.43
C THR A 264 3.56 6.62 22.83
N ALA A 265 3.50 7.29 23.99
CA ALA A 265 2.32 7.97 24.51
C ALA A 265 2.69 9.38 24.99
N ILE A 266 2.16 10.41 24.33
CA ILE A 266 2.43 11.81 24.63
C ILE A 266 1.11 12.56 24.82
N GLY A 267 0.87 13.13 25.99
CA GLY A 267 -0.32 13.89 26.33
C GLY A 267 -1.05 13.39 27.57
N TYR A 268 -2.09 14.13 27.98
CA TYR A 268 -2.90 13.81 29.16
C TYR A 268 -3.69 12.52 28.94
N GLU A 269 -3.46 11.51 29.77
CA GLU A 269 -4.12 10.19 29.73
C GLU A 269 -4.10 9.54 28.33
N SER A 270 -3.06 9.81 27.54
CA SER A 270 -2.77 9.07 26.31
C SER A 270 -2.47 7.61 26.66
N MET A 271 -3.14 6.67 25.98
CA MET A 271 -3.01 5.21 26.25
C MET A 271 -3.32 4.77 27.69
N TYR A 272 -4.16 5.51 28.43
CA TYR A 272 -4.39 5.32 29.87
C TYR A 272 -4.75 3.89 30.32
N LYS A 273 -5.61 3.15 29.60
CA LYS A 273 -6.08 1.80 29.97
C LYS A 273 -5.43 0.64 29.18
N SER A 274 -4.37 0.91 28.43
CA SER A 274 -3.67 -0.09 27.61
C SER A 274 -3.22 -1.28 28.47
N ASN A 275 -3.58 -2.52 28.10
CA ASN A 275 -3.08 -3.74 28.75
C ASN A 275 -2.52 -4.70 27.69
N VAL A 276 -1.40 -5.38 27.92
CA VAL A 276 -0.79 -6.30 26.92
C VAL A 276 -0.65 -5.68 25.52
N THR A 277 -0.15 -4.45 25.41
CA THR A 277 -0.07 -3.70 24.13
C THR A 277 1.37 -3.56 23.62
N GLY A 278 1.53 -3.37 22.31
CA GLY A 278 2.83 -3.15 21.68
C GLY A 278 2.77 -2.28 20.43
N ASP A 279 3.87 -1.59 20.13
CA ASP A 279 4.08 -0.87 18.86
C ASP A 279 3.00 0.19 18.54
N ASN A 280 2.42 0.83 19.57
CA ASN A 280 1.43 1.89 19.39
C ASN A 280 2.09 3.28 19.48
N THR A 281 1.64 4.23 18.66
CA THR A 281 1.98 5.65 18.76
C THR A 281 0.74 6.46 19.11
N SER A 282 0.74 7.17 20.23
CA SER A 282 -0.38 7.95 20.71
C SER A 282 0.09 9.35 21.12
N ILE A 283 -0.46 10.39 20.50
CA ILE A 283 -0.09 11.79 20.74
C ILE A 283 -1.37 12.64 20.83
N GLY A 284 -1.72 13.11 22.02
CA GLY A 284 -2.87 14.01 22.23
C GLY A 284 -3.63 13.76 23.53
N TYR A 285 -4.58 14.65 23.83
CA TYR A 285 -5.48 14.52 24.98
C TYR A 285 -6.44 13.34 24.77
N PHE A 286 -6.37 12.33 25.64
CA PHE A 286 -7.18 11.11 25.54
C PHE A 286 -7.03 10.33 24.23
N ALA A 287 -5.92 10.49 23.51
CA ALA A 287 -5.61 9.64 22.36
C ALA A 287 -5.42 8.18 22.82
N LEU A 288 -6.04 7.23 22.11
CA LEU A 288 -5.96 5.79 22.35
C LEU A 288 -6.29 5.37 23.80
N ARG A 289 -7.11 6.17 24.50
CA ARG A 289 -7.25 6.13 25.97
C ARG A 289 -7.71 4.79 26.52
N ASN A 290 -8.67 4.14 25.85
CA ASN A 290 -9.26 2.89 26.32
C ASN A 290 -8.79 1.65 25.54
N ASN A 291 -7.61 1.70 24.90
CA ASN A 291 -7.02 0.50 24.31
C ASN A 291 -6.90 -0.61 25.37
N ILE A 292 -7.35 -1.83 25.09
CA ILE A 292 -7.33 -2.95 26.04
C ILE A 292 -6.26 -3.97 25.67
N SER A 293 -6.05 -4.25 24.37
CA SER A 293 -5.09 -5.24 23.86
C SER A 293 -4.64 -4.98 22.41
N GLY A 294 -4.93 -3.80 21.87
CA GLY A 294 -4.63 -3.42 20.50
C GLY A 294 -3.14 -3.15 20.27
N TYR A 295 -2.67 -3.55 19.10
CA TYR A 295 -1.26 -3.53 18.69
C TYR A 295 -1.08 -2.76 17.37
N GLY A 296 0.02 -2.02 17.23
CA GLY A 296 0.37 -1.37 15.96
C GLY A 296 -0.51 -0.20 15.54
N ASN A 297 -1.16 0.52 16.47
CA ASN A 297 -2.04 1.64 16.14
C ASN A 297 -1.32 2.99 16.23
N ILE A 298 -1.67 3.92 15.34
CA ILE A 298 -1.24 5.34 15.38
C ILE A 298 -2.46 6.20 15.71
N ALA A 299 -2.43 6.97 16.79
CA ALA A 299 -3.49 7.86 17.24
C ALA A 299 -2.93 9.26 17.55
N ILE A 300 -3.20 10.24 16.68
CA ILE A 300 -2.69 11.61 16.83
C ILE A 300 -3.86 12.59 16.84
N GLY A 301 -4.07 13.29 17.95
CA GLY A 301 -5.16 14.25 18.14
C GLY A 301 -6.03 13.97 19.36
N VAL A 302 -6.92 14.91 19.67
CA VAL A 302 -7.82 14.80 20.83
C VAL A 302 -8.83 13.69 20.61
N ASN A 303 -8.94 12.73 21.54
CA ASN A 303 -9.84 11.57 21.47
C ASN A 303 -9.68 10.68 20.22
N ALA A 304 -8.55 10.74 19.51
CA ALA A 304 -8.29 9.81 18.39
C ALA A 304 -8.25 8.35 18.93
N LEU A 305 -9.02 7.43 18.35
CA LEU A 305 -9.18 6.03 18.83
C LEU A 305 -9.49 5.90 20.33
N LYS A 306 -10.33 6.78 20.87
CA LYS A 306 -10.58 6.85 22.33
C LYS A 306 -11.22 5.58 22.91
N ASP A 307 -12.17 4.96 22.22
CA ASP A 307 -12.99 3.87 22.76
C ASP A 307 -12.25 2.53 22.88
N LYS A 308 -12.93 1.51 23.43
CA LYS A 308 -12.33 0.20 23.75
C LYS A 308 -11.79 -0.46 22.48
N THR A 309 -10.48 -0.40 22.27
CA THR A 309 -9.84 -1.06 21.14
C THR A 309 -9.18 -2.37 21.59
N THR A 310 -9.67 -3.48 21.08
CA THR A 310 -8.84 -4.68 20.83
C THR A 310 -8.28 -4.64 19.41
N SER A 311 -8.50 -3.53 18.69
CA SER A 311 -8.18 -3.40 17.29
C SER A 311 -6.70 -3.15 17.03
N THR A 312 -6.26 -3.57 15.84
CA THR A 312 -4.86 -3.56 15.42
C THR A 312 -4.66 -2.83 14.10
N TYR A 313 -3.49 -2.23 13.92
CA TYR A 313 -3.03 -1.63 12.67
C TYR A 313 -3.91 -0.49 12.14
N ASN A 314 -4.48 0.32 13.03
CA ASN A 314 -5.26 1.50 12.64
C ASN A 314 -4.43 2.79 12.70
N ILE A 315 -4.64 3.69 11.74
CA ILE A 315 -4.14 5.06 11.75
C ILE A 315 -5.31 5.99 12.00
N ALA A 316 -5.25 6.83 13.03
CA ALA A 316 -6.26 7.82 13.37
C ALA A 316 -5.59 9.16 13.67
N ILE A 317 -5.77 10.15 12.78
CA ILE A 317 -5.15 11.46 12.89
C ILE A 317 -6.23 12.55 12.81
N GLY A 318 -6.50 13.25 13.90
CA GLY A 318 -7.51 14.30 13.98
C GLY A 318 -8.34 14.26 15.25
N ASN A 319 -9.11 15.33 15.50
CA ASN A 319 -10.04 15.41 16.62
C ASN A 319 -11.17 14.37 16.45
N ASN A 320 -11.31 13.45 17.42
CA ASN A 320 -12.27 12.34 17.39
C ASN A 320 -12.18 11.44 16.14
N ALA A 321 -11.03 11.36 15.47
CA ALA A 321 -10.82 10.41 14.38
C ALA A 321 -10.95 8.98 14.92
N ALA A 322 -11.79 8.15 14.28
CA ALA A 322 -12.08 6.77 14.68
C ALA A 322 -12.47 6.60 16.17
N SER A 323 -13.12 7.60 16.79
CA SER A 323 -13.26 7.61 18.25
C SER A 323 -14.15 6.50 18.81
N HIS A 324 -15.11 5.97 18.04
CA HIS A 324 -15.99 4.85 18.44
C HIS A 324 -15.69 3.53 17.68
N LEU A 325 -14.45 3.35 17.23
CA LEU A 325 -14.00 2.13 16.56
C LEU A 325 -13.80 1.00 17.60
N SER A 326 -14.77 0.08 17.75
CA SER A 326 -14.73 -0.95 18.80
C SER A 326 -14.06 -2.28 18.37
N LEU A 327 -14.11 -2.64 17.08
CA LEU A 327 -13.61 -3.93 16.57
C LEU A 327 -12.91 -3.84 15.19
N GLY A 328 -12.79 -2.64 14.61
CA GLY A 328 -12.26 -2.45 13.26
C GLY A 328 -10.73 -2.50 13.18
N ASN A 329 -10.16 -3.27 12.26
CA ASN A 329 -8.73 -3.40 12.02
C ASN A 329 -8.32 -2.79 10.67
N GLN A 330 -7.04 -2.41 10.55
CA GLN A 330 -6.43 -2.01 9.27
C GLN A 330 -7.11 -0.80 8.61
N ASN A 331 -7.54 0.18 9.41
CA ASN A 331 -8.15 1.41 8.89
C ASN A 331 -7.17 2.58 8.85
N VAL A 332 -7.36 3.48 7.88
CA VAL A 332 -6.71 4.79 7.81
C VAL A 332 -7.76 5.88 7.96
N CYS A 333 -7.76 6.61 9.06
CA CYS A 333 -8.73 7.65 9.39
C CYS A 333 -8.01 8.98 9.64
N ILE A 334 -8.08 9.92 8.70
CA ILE A 334 -7.35 11.19 8.77
C ILE A 334 -8.33 12.34 8.58
N GLY A 335 -8.51 13.16 9.61
CA GLY A 335 -9.43 14.29 9.64
C GLY A 335 -10.36 14.25 10.84
N PRO A 336 -10.96 15.39 11.23
CA PRO A 336 -11.88 15.41 12.35
C PRO A 336 -13.10 14.52 12.11
N TRP A 337 -13.41 13.66 13.08
CA TRP A 337 -14.50 12.67 13.05
C TRP A 337 -14.46 11.67 11.86
N ALA A 338 -13.32 11.53 11.17
CA ALA A 338 -13.17 10.54 10.10
C ALA A 338 -13.28 9.11 10.64
N GLY A 339 -14.03 8.24 9.96
CA GLY A 339 -14.11 6.80 10.28
C GLY A 339 -14.71 6.48 11.65
N ASN A 340 -15.57 7.35 12.19
CA ASN A 340 -15.99 7.32 13.60
C ASN A 340 -16.64 5.96 14.02
N LYS A 341 -17.21 5.21 13.08
CA LYS A 341 -17.84 3.89 13.31
C LYS A 341 -17.33 2.79 12.37
N ALA A 342 -16.20 3.05 11.68
CA ALA A 342 -15.70 2.15 10.65
C ALA A 342 -15.41 0.75 11.20
N THR A 343 -15.59 -0.27 10.36
CA THR A 343 -15.19 -1.65 10.68
C THR A 343 -13.82 -1.95 10.10
N ASN A 344 -13.62 -2.93 9.22
CA ASN A 344 -12.27 -3.33 8.78
C ASN A 344 -11.88 -2.75 7.42
N ASN A 345 -10.58 -2.53 7.20
CA ASN A 345 -9.97 -2.26 5.89
C ASN A 345 -10.46 -0.98 5.20
N ASN A 346 -10.77 0.08 5.96
CA ASN A 346 -11.29 1.32 5.37
C ASN A 346 -10.24 2.44 5.29
N VAL A 347 -10.35 3.28 4.26
CA VAL A 347 -9.63 4.55 4.13
C VAL A 347 -10.64 5.68 4.24
N ALA A 348 -10.53 6.54 5.24
CA ALA A 348 -11.40 7.67 5.51
C ALA A 348 -10.53 8.94 5.70
N ILE A 349 -10.52 9.83 4.73
CA ILE A 349 -9.68 11.04 4.73
C ILE A 349 -10.55 12.27 4.48
N GLY A 350 -10.68 13.14 5.48
CA GLY A 350 -11.49 14.38 5.41
C GLY A 350 -12.40 14.56 6.63
N PHE A 351 -13.00 15.74 6.74
CA PHE A 351 -13.99 16.04 7.78
C PHE A 351 -15.24 15.16 7.61
N LEU A 352 -15.59 14.40 8.66
CA LEU A 352 -16.72 13.45 8.64
C LEU A 352 -16.68 12.44 7.47
N ALA A 353 -15.50 12.17 6.91
CA ALA A 353 -15.36 11.12 5.91
C ALA A 353 -15.69 9.76 6.54
N MET A 354 -16.56 9.01 5.88
CA MET A 354 -17.02 7.68 6.30
C MET A 354 -17.60 7.62 7.73
N ASN A 355 -18.92 7.80 7.83
CA ASN A 355 -19.64 7.68 9.09
C ASN A 355 -20.64 6.52 9.02
N GLY A 356 -20.18 5.31 9.34
CA GLY A 356 -20.98 4.08 9.33
C GLY A 356 -20.13 2.83 9.56
N THR A 357 -20.77 1.66 9.55
CA THR A 357 -20.20 0.34 9.92
C THR A 357 -19.66 -0.49 8.75
N GLY A 358 -19.62 0.04 7.53
CA GLY A 358 -19.09 -0.64 6.35
C GLY A 358 -17.61 -1.04 6.40
N SER A 359 -17.24 -2.07 5.65
CA SER A 359 -15.86 -2.59 5.48
C SER A 359 -15.31 -2.41 4.07
N SER A 360 -13.99 -2.37 3.93
CA SER A 360 -13.29 -2.31 2.64
C SER A 360 -13.65 -1.10 1.77
N ASN A 361 -13.90 0.06 2.39
CA ASN A 361 -14.32 1.28 1.69
C ASN A 361 -13.19 2.30 1.58
N ILE A 362 -13.21 3.11 0.52
CA ILE A 362 -12.38 4.30 0.34
C ILE A 362 -13.30 5.52 0.36
N ALA A 363 -13.05 6.46 1.27
CA ALA A 363 -13.78 7.72 1.42
C ALA A 363 -12.77 8.87 1.58
N ILE A 364 -12.63 9.71 0.56
CA ILE A 364 -11.67 10.82 0.53
C ILE A 364 -12.40 12.10 0.15
N GLY A 365 -12.50 13.05 1.08
CA GLY A 365 -13.26 14.29 0.93
C GLY A 365 -14.20 14.53 2.10
N ALA A 366 -14.61 15.79 2.32
CA ALA A 366 -15.54 16.11 3.39
C ALA A 366 -16.92 15.48 3.13
N ASN A 367 -17.45 14.78 4.14
CA ASN A 367 -18.68 13.97 4.08
C ASN A 367 -18.71 12.90 2.97
N ALA A 368 -17.56 12.53 2.38
CA ALA A 368 -17.50 11.39 1.48
C ALA A 368 -17.97 10.13 2.23
N LEU A 369 -18.94 9.40 1.66
CA LEU A 369 -19.53 8.22 2.27
C LEU A 369 -20.10 8.51 3.70
N GLY A 370 -20.75 9.67 3.85
CA GLY A 370 -21.26 10.20 5.13
C GLY A 370 -22.36 9.38 5.82
N SER A 371 -22.92 8.38 5.15
CA SER A 371 -23.82 7.36 5.71
C SER A 371 -23.40 6.01 5.13
N ASN A 372 -22.92 5.10 5.98
CA ASN A 372 -22.37 3.81 5.55
C ASN A 372 -22.75 2.65 6.49
N ASP A 373 -24.03 2.51 6.79
CA ASP A 373 -24.48 1.38 7.59
C ASP A 373 -24.47 0.11 6.73
N SER A 374 -23.47 -0.74 6.97
CA SER A 374 -23.28 -2.02 6.28
C SER A 374 -23.06 -1.93 4.75
N LEU A 375 -22.46 -0.86 4.20
CA LEU A 375 -22.02 -0.83 2.79
C LEU A 375 -20.54 -1.20 2.68
N ASN A 376 -20.23 -2.06 1.72
CA ASN A 376 -18.88 -2.60 1.53
C ASN A 376 -18.38 -2.33 0.10
N ASN A 377 -17.05 -2.25 -0.03
CA ASN A 377 -16.34 -2.08 -1.30
C ASN A 377 -16.73 -0.80 -2.07
N MET A 378 -17.00 0.28 -1.34
CA MET A 378 -17.34 1.58 -1.92
C MET A 378 -16.07 2.39 -2.19
N VAL A 379 -16.06 3.15 -3.29
CA VAL A 379 -15.05 4.18 -3.54
C VAL A 379 -15.75 5.52 -3.64
N ALA A 380 -15.50 6.44 -2.71
CA ALA A 380 -16.08 7.77 -2.64
C ALA A 380 -14.96 8.80 -2.55
N ILE A 381 -14.66 9.51 -3.64
CA ILE A 381 -13.58 10.49 -3.71
C ILE A 381 -14.17 11.82 -4.18
N GLY A 382 -14.30 12.78 -3.27
CA GLY A 382 -14.88 14.10 -3.53
C GLY A 382 -15.77 14.59 -2.40
N TYR A 383 -16.06 15.89 -2.38
CA TYR A 383 -17.01 16.48 -1.44
C TYR A 383 -18.40 15.85 -1.62
N ASN A 384 -18.99 15.32 -0.54
CA ASN A 384 -20.30 14.65 -0.52
C ASN A 384 -20.46 13.46 -1.50
N ALA A 385 -19.39 12.88 -2.04
CA ALA A 385 -19.50 11.67 -2.87
C ALA A 385 -20.14 10.53 -2.06
N LEU A 386 -21.17 9.86 -2.59
CA LEU A 386 -21.92 8.79 -1.90
C LEU A 386 -22.49 9.14 -0.51
N LYS A 387 -22.68 10.43 -0.21
CA LYS A 387 -23.03 10.91 1.14
C LYS A 387 -24.30 10.29 1.72
N ASN A 388 -25.36 10.21 0.93
CA ASN A 388 -26.68 9.73 1.36
C ASN A 388 -26.96 8.32 0.82
N THR A 389 -25.98 7.42 0.92
CA THR A 389 -26.17 6.03 0.53
C THR A 389 -26.83 5.23 1.65
N LYS A 390 -27.87 4.45 1.33
CA LYS A 390 -28.61 3.65 2.32
C LYS A 390 -28.77 2.20 1.86
N ASN A 391 -28.88 1.31 2.84
CA ASN A 391 -29.31 -0.07 2.65
C ASN A 391 -30.81 -0.15 2.98
N MET A 392 -31.66 -0.43 1.99
CA MET A 392 -33.12 -0.58 2.20
C MET A 392 -33.58 -2.02 2.53
N GLY A 393 -32.66 -2.91 2.93
CA GLY A 393 -33.02 -4.17 3.60
C GLY A 393 -33.58 -5.30 2.72
N ASN A 394 -33.58 -5.15 1.40
CA ASN A 394 -34.06 -6.18 0.45
C ASN A 394 -32.94 -7.12 -0.06
N GLY A 395 -31.77 -7.14 0.58
CA GLY A 395 -30.64 -8.02 0.19
C GLY A 395 -29.83 -7.54 -1.02
N GLN A 396 -30.12 -6.37 -1.59
CA GLN A 396 -29.43 -5.80 -2.76
C GLN A 396 -28.81 -4.41 -2.49
N ALA A 397 -28.29 -4.21 -1.29
CA ALA A 397 -28.01 -2.86 -0.81
C ALA A 397 -26.69 -2.26 -1.32
N GLY A 398 -26.72 -1.31 -2.25
CA GLY A 398 -25.70 -0.25 -2.34
C GLY A 398 -24.23 -0.64 -2.60
N TYR A 399 -23.90 -1.93 -2.70
CA TYR A 399 -22.52 -2.43 -2.68
C TYR A 399 -21.75 -2.10 -3.95
N ASN A 400 -20.42 -2.06 -3.84
CA ASN A 400 -19.49 -2.03 -4.97
C ASN A 400 -19.67 -0.82 -5.92
N SER A 401 -20.06 0.35 -5.41
CA SER A 401 -20.17 1.56 -6.25
C SER A 401 -18.92 2.45 -6.15
N VAL A 402 -18.55 3.03 -7.29
CA VAL A 402 -17.44 3.98 -7.43
C VAL A 402 -18.02 5.36 -7.71
N ALA A 403 -17.62 6.36 -6.93
CA ALA A 403 -18.02 7.75 -7.05
C ALA A 403 -16.79 8.64 -6.91
N ILE A 404 -16.36 9.26 -8.01
CA ILE A 404 -15.18 10.11 -8.07
C ILE A 404 -15.59 11.47 -8.64
N GLY A 405 -15.64 12.50 -7.81
CA GLY A 405 -16.10 13.84 -8.16
C GLY A 405 -16.94 14.46 -7.04
N SER A 406 -17.05 15.79 -7.02
CA SER A 406 -17.93 16.47 -6.07
C SER A 406 -19.39 16.07 -6.33
N GLN A 407 -20.06 15.57 -5.29
CA GLN A 407 -21.46 15.13 -5.30
C GLN A 407 -21.76 14.01 -6.32
N ALA A 408 -20.75 13.25 -6.74
CA ALA A 408 -20.96 12.03 -7.53
C ALA A 408 -21.71 10.99 -6.69
N LEU A 409 -22.78 10.40 -7.23
CA LEU A 409 -23.65 9.45 -6.51
C LEU A 409 -24.13 9.95 -5.13
N GLU A 410 -24.33 11.27 -4.95
CA GLU A 410 -24.63 11.84 -3.63
C GLU A 410 -25.85 11.18 -2.96
N ASN A 411 -26.91 10.90 -3.72
CA ASN A 411 -28.12 10.24 -3.23
C ASN A 411 -28.29 8.89 -3.94
N ASN A 412 -27.86 7.82 -3.29
CA ASN A 412 -28.03 6.44 -3.78
C ASN A 412 -28.84 5.60 -2.77
N PHE A 413 -30.15 5.46 -2.98
CA PHE A 413 -31.03 4.88 -1.97
C PHE A 413 -30.98 3.34 -1.92
N SER A 414 -30.85 2.67 -3.06
CA SER A 414 -30.75 1.20 -3.14
C SER A 414 -29.94 0.66 -4.33
N GLY A 415 -29.47 1.52 -5.23
CA GLY A 415 -28.71 1.10 -6.42
C GLY A 415 -27.33 0.54 -6.08
N SER A 416 -26.91 -0.54 -6.75
CA SER A 416 -25.61 -1.19 -6.52
C SER A 416 -24.76 -1.24 -7.79
N GLN A 417 -23.45 -1.44 -7.64
CA GLN A 417 -22.51 -1.63 -8.77
C GLN A 417 -22.47 -0.45 -9.76
N ASN A 418 -22.69 0.79 -9.28
CA ASN A 418 -22.67 1.97 -10.14
C ASN A 418 -21.26 2.59 -10.20
N THR A 419 -20.84 3.08 -11.36
CA THR A 419 -19.60 3.83 -11.54
C THR A 419 -19.95 5.27 -11.95
N ALA A 420 -19.62 6.25 -11.12
CA ALA A 420 -19.83 7.68 -11.38
C ALA A 420 -18.51 8.43 -11.27
N VAL A 421 -18.04 9.01 -12.37
CA VAL A 421 -16.79 9.77 -12.43
C VAL A 421 -17.07 11.13 -13.08
N GLY A 422 -17.05 12.18 -12.27
CA GLY A 422 -17.35 13.56 -12.67
C GLY A 422 -18.19 14.30 -11.62
N THR A 423 -18.12 15.63 -11.64
CA THR A 423 -18.97 16.47 -10.79
C THR A 423 -20.44 16.23 -11.14
N PHE A 424 -21.27 15.94 -10.14
CA PHE A 424 -22.69 15.64 -10.33
C PHE A 424 -23.01 14.44 -11.25
N ALA A 425 -22.09 13.48 -11.44
CA ALA A 425 -22.42 12.24 -12.12
C ALA A 425 -23.32 11.36 -11.24
N LEU A 426 -24.42 10.82 -11.77
CA LEU A 426 -25.37 9.95 -11.04
C LEU A 426 -25.88 10.52 -9.69
N VAL A 427 -26.06 11.84 -9.57
CA VAL A 427 -26.40 12.51 -8.30
C VAL A 427 -27.60 11.90 -7.61
N THR A 428 -28.66 11.60 -8.35
CA THR A 428 -29.86 10.99 -7.80
C THR A 428 -30.10 9.63 -8.44
N ASN A 429 -29.83 8.59 -7.66
CA ASN A 429 -30.06 7.21 -8.03
C ASN A 429 -30.97 6.53 -6.99
N TYR A 430 -32.23 6.30 -7.34
CA TYR A 430 -33.20 5.70 -6.41
C TYR A 430 -33.00 4.18 -6.27
N SER A 431 -32.99 3.48 -7.40
CA SER A 431 -32.90 2.00 -7.47
C SER A 431 -32.00 1.47 -8.58
N GLY A 432 -31.47 2.34 -9.44
CA GLY A 432 -30.69 1.94 -10.61
C GLY A 432 -29.38 1.27 -10.22
N SER A 433 -29.13 0.09 -10.75
CA SER A 433 -27.90 -0.67 -10.55
C SER A 433 -27.12 -0.81 -11.86
N GLN A 434 -25.81 -1.05 -11.76
CA GLN A 434 -24.94 -1.32 -12.91
C GLN A 434 -24.85 -0.17 -13.93
N ASN A 435 -25.12 1.07 -13.50
CA ASN A 435 -24.95 2.25 -14.36
C ASN A 435 -23.51 2.76 -14.35
N THR A 436 -23.02 3.22 -15.50
CA THR A 436 -21.70 3.84 -15.65
C THR A 436 -21.84 5.26 -16.20
N ALA A 437 -21.54 6.27 -15.39
CA ALA A 437 -21.55 7.68 -15.75
C ALA A 437 -20.13 8.26 -15.71
N LEU A 438 -19.60 8.70 -16.84
CA LEU A 438 -18.30 9.35 -16.96
C LEU A 438 -18.47 10.74 -17.59
N GLY A 439 -18.39 11.79 -16.79
CA GLY A 439 -18.56 13.18 -17.20
C GLY A 439 -19.40 13.98 -16.23
N SER A 440 -19.25 15.31 -16.27
CA SER A 440 -20.06 16.18 -15.41
C SER A 440 -21.54 16.08 -15.79
N ASN A 441 -22.41 15.86 -14.79
CA ASN A 441 -23.86 15.65 -14.97
C ASN A 441 -24.25 14.47 -15.88
N ALA A 442 -23.34 13.52 -16.14
CA ALA A 442 -23.69 12.29 -16.85
C ALA A 442 -24.65 11.46 -15.97
N LEU A 443 -25.74 10.97 -16.57
CA LEU A 443 -26.81 10.23 -15.88
C LEU A 443 -27.29 10.91 -14.59
N PHE A 444 -27.39 12.25 -14.57
CA PHE A 444 -27.69 13.04 -13.37
C PHE A 444 -28.89 12.52 -12.57
N LEU A 445 -29.96 12.10 -13.27
CA LEU A 445 -31.04 11.27 -12.75
C LEU A 445 -30.97 9.90 -13.42
N ALA A 446 -30.91 8.83 -12.63
CA ALA A 446 -31.02 7.45 -13.12
C ALA A 446 -31.80 6.60 -12.12
N GLN A 447 -32.94 6.02 -12.50
CA GLN A 447 -33.57 4.94 -11.71
C GLN A 447 -33.56 3.59 -12.42
N GLY A 448 -33.28 3.58 -13.73
CA GLY A 448 -33.09 2.37 -14.51
C GLY A 448 -31.70 1.76 -14.33
N ASN A 449 -31.55 0.52 -14.80
CA ASN A 449 -30.36 -0.31 -14.68
C ASN A 449 -29.53 -0.33 -15.97
N ASN A 450 -28.26 -0.71 -15.87
CA ASN A 450 -27.38 -1.00 -17.02
C ASN A 450 -27.21 0.15 -18.04
N ASN A 451 -27.33 1.40 -17.60
CA ASN A 451 -27.13 2.55 -18.48
C ASN A 451 -25.67 3.00 -18.49
N LEU A 452 -25.12 3.27 -19.68
CA LEU A 452 -23.81 3.86 -19.90
C LEU A 452 -23.99 5.31 -20.38
N GLY A 453 -23.44 6.28 -19.67
CA GLY A 453 -23.43 7.69 -20.06
C GLY A 453 -22.02 8.26 -20.01
N ILE A 454 -21.43 8.57 -21.15
CA ILE A 454 -20.08 9.13 -21.25
C ILE A 454 -20.16 10.50 -21.94
N GLY A 455 -19.79 11.57 -21.23
CA GLY A 455 -19.79 12.95 -21.71
C GLY A 455 -20.60 13.90 -20.83
N PHE A 456 -20.36 15.21 -20.99
CA PHE A 456 -21.10 16.24 -20.25
C PHE A 456 -22.60 16.18 -20.57
N ASN A 457 -23.47 16.07 -19.55
CA ASN A 457 -24.93 15.91 -19.69
C ASN A 457 -25.38 14.68 -20.53
N SER A 458 -24.54 13.66 -20.67
CA SER A 458 -24.93 12.43 -21.39
C SER A 458 -25.98 11.65 -20.58
N GLY A 459 -27.14 11.32 -21.18
CA GLY A 459 -28.26 10.62 -20.55
C GLY A 459 -28.80 11.32 -19.29
N ARG A 460 -28.77 12.65 -19.24
CA ARG A 460 -28.98 13.44 -18.01
C ARG A 460 -30.27 13.10 -17.23
N ASN A 461 -31.37 12.77 -17.91
CA ASN A 461 -32.71 12.75 -17.32
C ASN A 461 -33.40 11.37 -17.30
N ILE A 462 -32.66 10.25 -17.35
CA ILE A 462 -33.23 8.89 -17.44
C ILE A 462 -34.02 8.54 -16.17
N TRP A 463 -35.35 8.53 -16.25
CA TRP A 463 -36.20 8.22 -15.10
C TRP A 463 -36.43 6.71 -14.94
N ASN A 464 -36.81 5.97 -16.00
CA ASN A 464 -37.15 4.53 -15.91
C ASN A 464 -36.71 3.70 -17.14
N GLY A 465 -35.61 4.09 -17.80
CA GLY A 465 -35.05 3.37 -18.94
C GLY A 465 -33.85 2.50 -18.57
N ASP A 466 -33.85 1.25 -19.01
CA ASP A 466 -32.75 0.28 -18.80
C ASP A 466 -31.95 0.05 -20.10
N ASP A 467 -30.71 -0.41 -19.96
CA ASP A 467 -29.87 -0.91 -21.05
C ASP A 467 -29.57 0.14 -22.16
N ASN A 468 -29.45 1.42 -21.80
CA ASN A 468 -29.10 2.48 -22.76
C ASN A 468 -27.61 2.81 -22.77
N THR A 469 -27.06 3.13 -23.94
CA THR A 469 -25.69 3.61 -24.15
C THR A 469 -25.71 5.01 -24.75
N PHE A 470 -25.21 5.99 -24.01
CA PHE A 470 -25.04 7.38 -24.43
C PHE A 470 -23.55 7.72 -24.42
N LEU A 471 -23.00 8.13 -25.55
CA LEU A 471 -21.58 8.46 -25.72
C LEU A 471 -21.45 9.78 -26.47
N GLY A 472 -21.17 10.87 -25.76
CA GLY A 472 -20.99 12.21 -26.31
C GLY A 472 -21.63 13.29 -25.43
N GLN A 473 -21.16 14.53 -25.57
CA GLN A 473 -21.75 15.68 -24.89
C GLN A 473 -23.24 15.77 -25.24
N LYS A 474 -24.13 15.80 -24.24
CA LYS A 474 -25.59 15.91 -24.38
C LYS A 474 -26.25 14.80 -25.22
N SER A 475 -25.58 13.67 -25.40
CA SER A 475 -26.21 12.50 -26.02
C SER A 475 -27.33 12.00 -25.12
N GLY A 476 -28.55 11.87 -25.65
CA GLY A 476 -29.72 11.46 -24.88
C GLY A 476 -30.11 12.39 -23.73
N GLU A 477 -29.78 13.69 -23.78
CA GLU A 477 -29.99 14.63 -22.66
C GLU A 477 -31.46 14.69 -22.18
N ASP A 478 -32.43 14.72 -23.10
CA ASP A 478 -33.85 14.85 -22.78
C ASP A 478 -34.59 13.50 -22.68
N GLN A 479 -33.87 12.38 -22.80
CA GLN A 479 -34.44 11.05 -22.58
C GLN A 479 -34.93 10.93 -21.14
N THR A 480 -36.23 10.71 -20.99
CA THR A 480 -36.89 10.48 -19.69
C THR A 480 -37.25 9.01 -19.47
N GLY A 481 -37.42 8.24 -20.55
CA GLY A 481 -37.59 6.77 -20.51
C GLY A 481 -37.29 6.13 -21.87
N GLY A 482 -37.33 4.79 -21.93
CA GLY A 482 -36.96 4.01 -23.12
C GLY A 482 -35.81 3.05 -22.83
N TYR A 483 -35.80 1.91 -23.52
CA TYR A 483 -34.87 0.81 -23.26
C TYR A 483 -34.01 0.51 -24.49
N ASN A 484 -32.83 -0.09 -24.28
CA ASN A 484 -31.98 -0.61 -25.37
C ASN A 484 -31.57 0.45 -26.43
N ASN A 485 -31.41 1.71 -26.06
CA ASN A 485 -30.97 2.74 -27.02
C ASN A 485 -29.44 2.85 -27.06
N ILE A 486 -28.86 3.08 -28.25
CA ILE A 486 -27.43 3.35 -28.46
C ILE A 486 -27.29 4.70 -29.15
N PHE A 487 -26.97 5.75 -28.40
CA PHE A 487 -26.70 7.09 -28.93
C PHE A 487 -25.21 7.42 -28.80
N VAL A 488 -24.56 7.70 -29.93
CA VAL A 488 -23.12 7.95 -30.02
C VAL A 488 -22.88 9.20 -30.85
N GLY A 489 -22.39 10.28 -30.24
CA GLY A 489 -22.12 11.57 -30.87
C GLY A 489 -22.59 12.74 -30.02
N SER A 490 -22.02 13.93 -30.24
CA SER A 490 -22.46 15.13 -29.50
C SER A 490 -23.93 15.43 -29.84
N SER A 491 -24.79 15.50 -28.83
CA SER A 491 -26.23 15.70 -28.96
C SER A 491 -26.96 14.64 -29.78
N ALA A 492 -26.40 13.43 -29.93
CA ALA A 492 -27.12 12.30 -30.53
C ALA A 492 -28.32 11.92 -29.66
N GLY A 493 -29.52 11.84 -30.25
CA GLY A 493 -30.77 11.52 -29.54
C GLY A 493 -31.15 12.54 -28.46
N LYS A 494 -30.61 13.76 -28.53
CA LYS A 494 -30.78 14.78 -27.49
C LYS A 494 -32.26 15.04 -27.20
N ASN A 495 -33.07 15.27 -28.22
CA ASN A 495 -34.48 15.65 -28.07
C ASN A 495 -35.44 14.44 -27.94
N ILE A 496 -34.92 13.20 -27.87
CA ILE A 496 -35.77 12.02 -27.71
C ILE A 496 -36.22 11.95 -26.27
N THR A 497 -37.51 12.08 -26.01
CA THR A 497 -38.06 12.06 -24.64
C THR A 497 -38.49 10.68 -24.19
N SER A 498 -39.02 9.88 -25.12
CA SER A 498 -39.38 8.47 -24.97
C SER A 498 -39.13 7.70 -26.27
N GLY A 499 -38.72 6.44 -26.19
CA GLY A 499 -38.46 5.58 -27.35
C GLY A 499 -37.41 4.52 -27.04
N SER A 500 -37.60 3.30 -27.54
CA SER A 500 -36.77 2.12 -27.25
C SER A 500 -36.17 1.49 -28.51
N ASP A 501 -35.15 0.65 -28.34
CA ASP A 501 -34.50 -0.11 -29.41
C ASP A 501 -33.93 0.78 -30.54
N ASN A 502 -33.47 1.99 -30.23
CA ASN A 502 -32.94 2.93 -31.22
C ASN A 502 -31.41 2.97 -31.26
N ILE A 503 -30.81 3.14 -32.44
CA ILE A 503 -29.36 3.30 -32.63
C ILE A 503 -29.10 4.61 -33.38
N PHE A 504 -28.64 5.66 -32.69
CA PHE A 504 -28.29 6.96 -33.28
C PHE A 504 -26.79 7.26 -33.18
N ILE A 505 -26.09 7.30 -34.30
CA ILE A 505 -24.64 7.50 -34.34
C ILE A 505 -24.32 8.75 -35.17
N GLY A 506 -23.98 9.87 -34.54
CA GLY A 506 -23.59 11.12 -35.21
C GLY A 506 -23.96 12.38 -34.41
N THR A 507 -23.33 13.51 -34.71
CA THR A 507 -23.56 14.78 -33.99
C THR A 507 -24.95 15.35 -34.27
N LYS A 508 -25.77 15.55 -33.23
CA LYS A 508 -27.16 16.03 -33.33
C LYS A 508 -28.05 15.07 -34.13
N CYS A 509 -27.81 13.78 -34.06
CA CYS A 509 -28.65 12.77 -34.71
C CYS A 509 -29.99 12.62 -33.97
N ASP A 510 -31.04 13.36 -34.37
CA ASP A 510 -32.38 13.31 -33.76
C ASP A 510 -33.48 12.93 -34.76
N VAL A 511 -34.62 12.43 -34.28
CA VAL A 511 -35.84 12.23 -35.08
C VAL A 511 -37.01 13.08 -34.60
N PRO A 512 -37.92 13.51 -35.51
CA PRO A 512 -39.08 14.33 -35.15
C PRO A 512 -40.16 13.59 -34.34
N ARG A 513 -40.11 12.26 -34.28
CA ARG A 513 -41.10 11.43 -33.56
C ARG A 513 -40.40 10.38 -32.70
N HIS A 514 -40.79 10.35 -31.44
CA HIS A 514 -40.45 9.44 -30.35
C HIS A 514 -40.92 8.00 -30.60
N ILE A 515 -40.40 7.32 -31.64
CA ILE A 515 -40.81 5.95 -32.02
C ILE A 515 -39.69 4.94 -31.85
N ASP A 516 -40.05 3.70 -31.56
CA ASP A 516 -39.12 2.59 -31.29
C ASP A 516 -38.50 2.00 -32.56
N GLY A 517 -37.34 1.33 -32.40
CA GLY A 517 -36.75 0.45 -33.42
C GLY A 517 -36.06 1.17 -34.58
N GLN A 518 -35.56 2.39 -34.37
CA GLN A 518 -34.90 3.17 -35.41
C GLN A 518 -33.39 2.98 -35.44
N ILE A 519 -32.79 3.01 -36.63
CA ILE A 519 -31.34 3.14 -36.81
C ILE A 519 -31.08 4.39 -37.63
N LYS A 520 -30.26 5.30 -37.10
CA LYS A 520 -29.85 6.54 -37.76
C LYS A 520 -28.35 6.74 -37.57
N ILE A 521 -27.63 6.97 -38.66
CA ILE A 521 -26.19 7.18 -38.63
C ILE A 521 -25.89 8.47 -39.41
N GLY A 522 -25.47 9.51 -38.68
CA GLY A 522 -25.01 10.80 -39.15
C GLY A 522 -25.67 12.03 -38.47
N GLY A 523 -25.17 13.25 -38.74
CA GLY A 523 -25.47 14.45 -37.93
C GLY A 523 -26.56 15.41 -38.45
N TRP A 524 -26.90 16.45 -37.68
CA TRP A 524 -27.76 17.56 -38.18
C TRP A 524 -26.98 18.43 -39.17
N GLY A 525 -27.14 18.09 -40.45
CA GLY A 525 -27.34 19.02 -41.56
C GLY A 525 -26.13 19.63 -42.26
N GLN A 526 -25.19 18.99 -42.93
CA GLN A 526 -24.61 17.65 -43.12
C GLN A 526 -25.54 16.45 -43.19
N GLN A 527 -25.92 16.11 -44.42
CA GLN A 527 -26.63 14.88 -44.73
C GLN A 527 -25.67 13.69 -44.56
N ALA A 528 -25.52 13.26 -43.33
CA ALA A 528 -25.07 11.93 -43.03
C ALA A 528 -26.34 11.12 -42.74
N GLY A 529 -26.93 10.61 -43.81
CA GLY A 529 -27.36 9.23 -43.77
C GLY A 529 -26.17 8.37 -44.18
N ILE A 530 -26.30 7.07 -44.03
CA ILE A 530 -25.80 6.23 -45.12
C ILE A 530 -26.76 6.52 -46.30
N GLY A 531 -26.43 7.57 -47.08
CA GLY A 531 -27.22 8.15 -48.18
C GLY A 531 -28.31 9.13 -47.72
N LEU A 532 -28.42 10.36 -48.21
CA LEU A 532 -27.81 11.08 -49.34
C LEU A 532 -27.61 12.53 -48.86
N ASP A 533 -26.46 13.18 -49.16
CA ASP A 533 -26.42 14.63 -49.43
C ASP A 533 -26.73 14.87 -50.90
N GLU A 534 -27.43 15.96 -51.18
CA GLU A 534 -27.78 16.43 -52.52
C GLU A 534 -26.50 16.67 -53.32
N ASN A 535 -26.03 15.66 -54.05
CA ASN A 535 -25.38 15.73 -55.37
C ASN A 535 -24.72 14.38 -55.73
N ILE A 536 -25.53 13.54 -56.38
CA ILE A 536 -25.26 12.50 -57.38
C ILE A 536 -23.87 11.80 -57.44
N TYR A 537 -23.96 10.46 -57.45
CA TYR A 537 -23.08 9.42 -58.04
C TYR A 537 -22.27 8.50 -57.07
N SER A 538 -22.67 7.22 -57.09
CA SER A 538 -21.96 5.96 -56.71
C SER A 538 -22.11 5.38 -55.28
N ASN A 539 -23.09 4.48 -55.18
CA ASN A 539 -23.13 3.17 -54.50
C ASN A 539 -22.38 2.95 -53.17
N HIS A 540 -23.10 3.01 -52.04
CA HIS A 540 -22.87 2.13 -50.88
C HIS A 540 -24.21 1.79 -50.20
N THR A 541 -24.42 0.52 -49.87
CA THR A 541 -25.65 -0.01 -49.27
C THR A 541 -25.39 -0.55 -47.87
N LEU A 542 -26.27 -0.27 -46.89
CA LEU A 542 -26.64 -1.24 -45.85
C LEU A 542 -27.94 -0.82 -45.13
N THR A 543 -28.91 -1.73 -45.04
CA THR A 543 -30.08 -1.62 -44.15
C THR A 543 -30.37 -2.99 -43.54
N VAL A 544 -30.52 -3.07 -42.21
CA VAL A 544 -31.17 -4.21 -41.52
C VAL A 544 -31.93 -3.65 -40.31
N GLY A 545 -33.24 -3.91 -40.19
CA GLY A 545 -34.11 -3.33 -39.16
C GLY A 545 -34.97 -4.34 -38.40
N ARG A 546 -35.99 -3.86 -37.68
CA ARG A 546 -37.22 -4.62 -37.37
C ARG A 546 -38.45 -3.70 -37.27
N LYS A 547 -39.57 -4.09 -37.90
CA LYS A 547 -40.93 -3.81 -37.38
C LYS A 547 -41.81 -5.04 -37.53
N THR A 548 -42.64 -5.22 -36.52
CA THR A 548 -43.66 -6.24 -36.29
C THR A 548 -44.71 -6.33 -37.39
N GLY A 549 -45.03 -7.55 -37.84
CA GLY A 549 -46.11 -7.86 -38.79
C GLY A 549 -45.63 -8.59 -40.04
N THR A 550 -46.37 -9.61 -40.44
CA THR A 550 -46.07 -10.62 -41.46
C THR A 550 -45.58 -10.04 -42.81
N SER A 551 -44.26 -10.03 -43.05
CA SER A 551 -43.65 -10.20 -44.39
C SER A 551 -42.12 -10.27 -44.33
N LEU A 552 -41.57 -11.09 -45.22
CA LEU A 552 -40.15 -11.42 -45.41
C LEU A 552 -39.26 -10.16 -45.53
N GLY A 553 -38.18 -10.12 -44.76
CA GLY A 553 -37.16 -9.08 -44.84
C GLY A 553 -36.34 -9.21 -46.12
N ALA A 554 -36.63 -8.36 -47.11
CA ALA A 554 -35.76 -8.12 -48.24
C ALA A 554 -35.28 -6.66 -48.20
N LEU A 555 -33.96 -6.49 -48.31
CA LEU A 555 -33.24 -5.22 -48.47
C LEU A 555 -33.83 -4.44 -49.66
N ARG A 556 -34.49 -3.30 -49.41
CA ARG A 556 -34.97 -2.40 -50.48
C ARG A 556 -33.95 -1.29 -50.72
N VAL A 557 -33.40 -1.24 -51.93
CA VAL A 557 -32.62 -0.11 -52.46
C VAL A 557 -33.50 0.59 -53.49
N ASN A 558 -34.01 1.77 -53.17
CA ASN A 558 -34.76 2.58 -54.14
C ASN A 558 -33.79 3.53 -54.86
N GLY A 559 -33.59 3.32 -56.16
CA GLY A 559 -33.11 4.36 -57.07
C GLY A 559 -34.30 5.13 -57.65
N ILE A 560 -34.21 6.46 -57.72
CA ILE A 560 -35.21 7.31 -58.38
C ILE A 560 -34.77 7.52 -59.84
N SER A 561 -35.79 7.54 -60.71
CA SER A 561 -35.87 7.89 -62.13
C SER A 561 -35.41 6.86 -63.18
N ASP A 562 -36.43 6.22 -63.76
CA ASP A 562 -36.72 6.10 -65.19
C ASP A 562 -35.66 5.54 -66.12
N SER A 563 -34.75 4.70 -65.64
CA SER A 563 -34.19 3.53 -66.36
C SER A 563 -33.21 2.79 -65.44
N TYR A 564 -33.11 1.48 -65.65
CA TYR A 564 -32.20 0.52 -65.00
C TYR A 564 -32.72 -0.17 -63.72
N SER A 565 -33.38 -1.31 -63.97
CA SER A 565 -33.09 -2.62 -63.38
C SER A 565 -32.41 -2.65 -62.01
N THR A 566 -33.17 -3.02 -60.98
CA THR A 566 -32.64 -3.74 -59.83
C THR A 566 -32.36 -5.19 -60.25
N SER A 567 -31.08 -5.50 -60.45
CA SER A 567 -30.61 -6.86 -60.62
C SER A 567 -30.76 -7.63 -59.30
N PHE A 568 -31.50 -8.74 -59.32
CA PHE A 568 -31.24 -9.86 -58.42
C PHE A 568 -30.23 -10.77 -59.13
N ASN A 569 -29.01 -10.83 -58.60
CA ASN A 569 -28.04 -11.88 -58.87
C ASN A 569 -27.44 -12.25 -57.50
N TYR A 570 -27.29 -13.51 -57.12
CA TYR A 570 -26.90 -14.67 -57.92
C TYR A 570 -27.29 -15.96 -57.15
N GLY A 571 -27.89 -17.00 -57.74
CA GLY A 571 -27.25 -18.09 -58.49
C GLY A 571 -27.55 -19.40 -57.72
N ASP A 572 -27.92 -20.56 -58.28
CA ASP A 572 -28.02 -21.04 -59.65
C ASP A 572 -29.23 -21.98 -59.72
N TYR A 573 -30.01 -21.84 -60.79
CA TYR A 573 -31.11 -22.70 -61.24
C TYR A 573 -32.27 -22.95 -60.24
N GLN A 574 -33.32 -22.12 -60.30
CA GLN A 574 -34.68 -22.50 -60.76
C GLN A 574 -35.68 -21.35 -60.49
N SER A 575 -36.15 -20.75 -61.58
CA SER A 575 -37.42 -20.03 -61.84
C SER A 575 -37.96 -18.95 -60.89
N THR A 576 -37.87 -17.71 -61.36
CA THR A 576 -38.63 -16.52 -60.93
C THR A 576 -40.10 -16.60 -61.41
N TYR A 577 -41.05 -16.37 -60.51
CA TYR A 577 -42.49 -16.30 -60.82
C TYR A 577 -42.88 -14.84 -61.14
N ILE A 578 -43.37 -14.57 -62.36
CA ILE A 578 -43.99 -13.28 -62.74
C ILE A 578 -45.48 -13.57 -63.01
N ARG A 579 -46.39 -13.02 -62.21
CA ARG A 579 -47.84 -13.00 -62.51
C ARG A 579 -48.17 -11.68 -63.21
N SER A 580 -48.49 -11.71 -64.50
CA SER A 580 -49.21 -10.60 -65.14
C SER A 580 -50.72 -10.84 -65.04
N GLY A 581 -51.39 -10.06 -64.21
CA GLY A 581 -52.85 -9.97 -64.25
C GLY A 581 -53.29 -9.10 -65.42
N HIS A 582 -53.46 -9.68 -66.62
CA HIS A 582 -54.31 -9.13 -67.68
C HIS A 582 -54.57 -10.18 -68.79
N PRO A 583 -55.74 -10.25 -69.45
CA PRO A 583 -56.14 -11.38 -70.32
C PRO A 583 -55.45 -11.49 -71.69
N TYR A 584 -54.37 -10.74 -71.95
CA TYR A 584 -53.67 -10.76 -73.26
C TYR A 584 -52.15 -10.54 -73.13
N GLY A 585 -51.53 -11.00 -72.04
CA GLY A 585 -50.09 -10.85 -71.83
C GLY A 585 -49.30 -12.08 -72.25
N ASP A 586 -48.75 -12.08 -73.45
CA ASP A 586 -47.71 -13.02 -73.88
C ASP A 586 -46.40 -12.80 -73.09
N VAL A 587 -45.75 -13.89 -72.67
CA VAL A 587 -44.45 -13.88 -72.02
C VAL A 587 -43.38 -14.25 -73.05
N HIS A 588 -42.68 -13.23 -73.55
CA HIS A 588 -41.48 -13.38 -74.39
C HIS A 588 -40.23 -13.43 -73.52
N LEU A 589 -39.39 -14.45 -73.72
CA LEU A 589 -38.01 -14.52 -73.23
C LEU A 589 -37.09 -14.58 -74.46
N GLY A 590 -36.54 -13.44 -74.90
CA GLY A 590 -35.51 -13.36 -75.94
C GLY A 590 -34.12 -13.71 -75.40
N ASP A 591 -33.13 -14.10 -76.19
CA ASP A 591 -32.69 -13.40 -77.40
C ASP A 591 -32.00 -14.34 -78.42
N THR A 592 -32.11 -13.98 -79.70
CA THR A 592 -31.49 -14.62 -80.89
C THR A 592 -31.91 -16.05 -81.26
N GLY A 593 -32.92 -16.16 -82.14
CA GLY A 593 -33.05 -17.27 -83.10
C GLY A 593 -33.70 -18.58 -82.59
N PHE A 594 -35.02 -18.68 -82.79
CA PHE A 594 -35.82 -19.91 -82.92
C PHE A 594 -35.88 -20.87 -81.72
N GLY A 595 -36.93 -20.75 -80.89
CA GLY A 595 -37.33 -21.79 -79.95
C GLY A 595 -38.67 -21.51 -79.27
N PHE A 596 -39.78 -21.96 -79.88
CA PHE A 596 -41.12 -21.85 -79.30
C PHE A 596 -41.32 -22.90 -78.18
N VAL A 597 -41.76 -22.46 -76.99
CA VAL A 597 -42.41 -23.32 -76.00
C VAL A 597 -43.91 -23.10 -76.16
N LEU A 598 -44.62 -24.13 -76.61
CA LEU A 598 -46.08 -24.12 -76.70
C LEU A 598 -46.64 -25.04 -75.62
N ILE A 599 -47.44 -24.47 -74.73
CA ILE A 599 -48.35 -25.23 -73.86
C ILE A 599 -49.66 -25.33 -74.63
N SER A 600 -49.97 -26.50 -75.17
CA SER A 600 -51.27 -26.78 -75.77
C SER A 600 -52.27 -27.02 -74.62
N ASN A 601 -53.30 -26.19 -74.55
CA ASN A 601 -54.32 -26.22 -73.48
C ASN A 601 -55.31 -27.38 -73.62
N ASP A 602 -55.25 -28.12 -74.71
CA ASP A 602 -56.22 -29.14 -75.11
C ASP A 602 -55.81 -30.57 -74.70
N GLN A 603 -54.55 -30.86 -74.32
CA GLN A 603 -54.12 -32.22 -73.92
C GLN A 603 -53.12 -32.35 -72.74
N ASN A 604 -52.90 -31.32 -71.90
CA ASN A 604 -51.98 -31.37 -70.75
C ASN A 604 -50.54 -31.85 -71.10
N SER A 605 -50.05 -31.45 -72.27
CA SER A 605 -48.75 -31.87 -72.80
C SER A 605 -47.90 -30.67 -73.20
N VAL A 606 -46.62 -30.68 -72.83
CA VAL A 606 -45.68 -29.58 -73.07
C VAL A 606 -44.76 -29.93 -74.25
N GLY A 607 -44.81 -29.11 -75.30
CA GLY A 607 -43.94 -29.23 -76.48
C GLY A 607 -42.86 -28.16 -76.47
N ILE A 608 -41.59 -28.56 -76.46
CA ILE A 608 -40.45 -27.65 -76.63
C ILE A 608 -39.86 -27.92 -78.03
N GLY A 609 -40.04 -26.97 -78.95
CA GLY A 609 -39.64 -27.12 -80.37
C GLY A 609 -40.64 -27.86 -81.27
N THR A 610 -41.87 -28.11 -80.81
CA THR A 610 -42.96 -28.74 -81.60
C THR A 610 -44.33 -28.21 -81.16
N GLY A 611 -45.24 -27.98 -82.12
CA GLY A 611 -46.62 -27.55 -81.86
C GLY A 611 -47.62 -28.70 -81.61
N THR A 612 -47.17 -29.96 -81.74
CA THR A 612 -47.98 -31.17 -81.52
C THR A 612 -47.19 -32.18 -80.67
N PRO A 613 -47.24 -32.08 -79.34
CA PRO A 613 -46.54 -33.01 -78.45
C PRO A 613 -47.20 -34.39 -78.46
N ALA A 614 -46.41 -35.45 -78.72
CA ALA A 614 -46.89 -36.83 -78.78
C ALA A 614 -46.89 -37.55 -77.42
N ALA A 615 -46.31 -36.91 -76.39
CA ALA A 615 -46.31 -37.34 -74.99
C ALA A 615 -46.39 -36.12 -74.05
N LYS A 616 -46.63 -36.34 -72.76
CA LYS A 616 -46.80 -35.29 -71.73
C LYS A 616 -45.66 -34.26 -71.69
N LEU A 617 -44.45 -34.67 -72.05
CA LEU A 617 -43.35 -33.77 -72.35
C LEU A 617 -42.63 -34.26 -73.61
N THR A 618 -42.66 -33.47 -74.68
CA THR A 618 -41.95 -33.76 -75.94
C THR A 618 -40.93 -32.65 -76.18
N VAL A 619 -39.63 -32.98 -76.13
CA VAL A 619 -38.54 -32.06 -76.44
C VAL A 619 -37.88 -32.53 -77.73
N ARG A 620 -38.08 -31.79 -78.83
CA ARG A 620 -37.64 -32.24 -80.17
C ARG A 620 -36.38 -31.47 -80.62
N LYS A 621 -35.25 -32.15 -80.83
CA LYS A 621 -34.15 -31.64 -81.67
C LYS A 621 -34.50 -31.91 -83.14
N ILE A 622 -34.06 -31.05 -84.06
CA ILE A 622 -34.20 -31.26 -85.50
C ILE A 622 -33.25 -32.39 -85.94
N SER A 623 -33.66 -33.65 -85.78
CA SER A 623 -33.26 -34.82 -86.59
C SER A 623 -34.02 -36.05 -86.07
N ASN A 624 -34.49 -36.86 -87.01
CA ASN A 624 -35.42 -37.98 -86.79
C ASN A 624 -34.73 -39.11 -86.02
N ASP A 625 -35.34 -39.56 -84.93
CA ASP A 625 -35.62 -40.98 -84.59
C ASP A 625 -35.94 -41.13 -83.10
N VAL A 626 -37.02 -41.82 -82.77
CA VAL A 626 -37.46 -42.14 -81.40
C VAL A 626 -37.53 -43.65 -81.26
N THR A 627 -36.87 -44.20 -80.23
CA THR A 627 -37.05 -45.59 -79.75
C THR A 627 -37.46 -45.61 -78.26
N PRO A 628 -38.00 -46.73 -77.73
CA PRO A 628 -38.79 -46.76 -76.49
C PRO A 628 -38.03 -46.71 -75.15
N GLU A 629 -36.71 -46.53 -75.15
CA GLU A 629 -35.87 -46.46 -73.94
C GLU A 629 -35.40 -45.01 -73.71
N GLY A 630 -35.65 -44.48 -72.50
CA GLY A 630 -35.55 -43.04 -72.24
C GLY A 630 -34.15 -42.60 -71.82
N SER A 631 -33.47 -41.85 -72.68
CA SER A 631 -32.27 -41.08 -72.32
C SER A 631 -32.58 -39.59 -72.37
N LEU A 632 -32.49 -38.88 -71.24
CA LEU A 632 -32.50 -37.41 -71.27
C LEU A 632 -31.09 -36.94 -71.62
N ALA A 633 -30.90 -36.56 -72.89
CA ALA A 633 -29.62 -36.09 -73.41
C ALA A 633 -29.63 -34.56 -73.52
N LEU A 634 -28.76 -33.90 -72.73
CA LEU A 634 -28.50 -32.47 -72.83
C LEU A 634 -27.25 -32.29 -73.67
N TYR A 635 -27.42 -31.85 -74.92
CA TYR A 635 -26.31 -31.66 -75.86
C TYR A 635 -25.82 -30.22 -75.86
N GLY A 636 -24.56 -30.01 -75.46
CA GLY A 636 -23.78 -28.84 -75.88
C GLY A 636 -23.08 -29.12 -77.22
N THR A 637 -22.60 -28.09 -77.90
CA THR A 637 -22.03 -28.17 -79.27
C THR A 637 -20.76 -29.02 -79.40
N GLN A 638 -20.14 -29.45 -78.30
CA GLN A 638 -18.96 -30.34 -78.34
C GLN A 638 -19.03 -31.56 -77.41
N HIS A 639 -19.94 -31.61 -76.42
CA HIS A 639 -20.02 -32.69 -75.45
C HIS A 639 -21.48 -32.86 -74.97
N GLY A 640 -22.02 -34.09 -75.05
CA GLY A 640 -23.39 -34.41 -74.62
C GLY A 640 -23.38 -35.17 -73.29
N SER A 641 -24.13 -34.69 -72.30
CA SER A 641 -24.32 -35.42 -71.04
C SER A 641 -25.66 -36.13 -71.07
N HIS A 642 -25.71 -37.41 -70.68
CA HIS A 642 -26.95 -38.16 -70.64
C HIS A 642 -27.08 -39.01 -69.37
N PHE A 643 -28.33 -39.09 -68.89
CA PHE A 643 -28.75 -40.01 -67.85
C PHE A 643 -29.32 -41.24 -68.52
N HIS A 644 -28.65 -42.39 -68.33
CA HIS A 644 -29.05 -43.68 -68.86
C HIS A 644 -29.66 -44.54 -67.76
N TYR A 645 -30.90 -44.97 -67.95
CA TYR A 645 -31.52 -46.01 -67.14
C TYR A 645 -31.95 -47.16 -68.05
N SER A 646 -31.67 -48.39 -67.64
CA SER A 646 -32.00 -49.62 -68.37
C SER A 646 -32.43 -50.71 -67.40
N ALA A 647 -33.30 -51.61 -67.85
CA ALA A 647 -33.74 -52.78 -67.08
C ALA A 647 -32.82 -54.01 -67.26
N THR A 648 -31.86 -53.96 -68.20
CA THR A 648 -30.98 -55.08 -68.54
C THR A 648 -29.50 -54.72 -68.59
N GLU A 649 -29.16 -53.43 -68.46
CA GLU A 649 -27.80 -52.90 -68.43
C GLU A 649 -27.59 -51.98 -67.22
N ASP A 650 -26.32 -51.64 -66.92
CA ASP A 650 -25.98 -50.75 -65.81
C ASP A 650 -26.64 -49.36 -65.93
N THR A 651 -27.15 -48.84 -64.82
CA THR A 651 -27.60 -47.45 -64.73
C THR A 651 -26.39 -46.53 -64.58
N TYR A 652 -26.25 -45.51 -65.43
CA TYR A 652 -25.11 -44.61 -65.35
C TYR A 652 -25.43 -43.17 -65.76
N ILE A 653 -24.63 -42.25 -65.24
CA ILE A 653 -24.62 -40.83 -65.60
C ILE A 653 -23.31 -40.56 -66.31
N ARG A 654 -23.36 -40.06 -67.55
CA ARG A 654 -22.17 -39.71 -68.33
C ARG A 654 -22.10 -38.20 -68.51
N GLY A 655 -21.04 -37.58 -67.98
CA GLY A 655 -20.63 -36.24 -68.39
C GLY A 655 -20.02 -36.29 -69.78
N GLY A 656 -20.26 -35.30 -70.62
CA GLY A 656 -19.94 -35.39 -72.06
C GLY A 656 -18.45 -35.48 -72.47
N LYS A 657 -17.50 -35.59 -71.52
CA LYS A 657 -16.07 -35.81 -71.79
C LYS A 657 -15.68 -37.28 -71.49
N ASP A 658 -14.78 -37.87 -72.28
CA ASP A 658 -14.36 -39.26 -72.08
C ASP A 658 -13.73 -39.49 -70.70
N GLY A 659 -14.22 -40.52 -70.00
CA GLY A 659 -13.82 -40.88 -68.62
C GLY A 659 -14.82 -40.46 -67.53
N SER A 660 -15.73 -39.52 -67.79
CA SER A 660 -16.65 -38.98 -66.78
C SER A 660 -17.94 -39.81 -66.62
N LYS A 661 -17.83 -41.05 -66.14
CA LYS A 661 -18.99 -41.93 -65.86
C LYS A 661 -19.16 -42.17 -64.35
N VAL A 662 -20.36 -41.93 -63.83
CA VAL A 662 -20.81 -42.50 -62.55
C VAL A 662 -21.69 -43.71 -62.89
N ILE A 663 -21.22 -44.91 -62.58
CA ILE A 663 -21.93 -46.17 -62.84
C ILE A 663 -22.49 -46.70 -61.53
N ILE A 664 -23.78 -46.99 -61.52
CA ILE A 664 -24.47 -47.75 -60.48
C ILE A 664 -24.76 -49.12 -61.10
N ASN A 665 -23.96 -50.12 -60.76
CA ASN A 665 -24.08 -51.44 -61.36
C ASN A 665 -25.24 -52.20 -60.69
N ASP A 666 -26.31 -52.48 -61.44
CA ASP A 666 -27.51 -53.19 -60.96
C ASP A 666 -27.55 -54.65 -61.44
N GLY A 667 -26.38 -55.29 -61.46
CA GLY A 667 -26.20 -56.73 -61.62
C GLY A 667 -26.14 -57.48 -60.29
N ASN A 668 -27.06 -57.24 -59.35
CA ASN A 668 -27.27 -57.93 -58.06
C ASN A 668 -26.24 -57.72 -56.90
N LEU A 669 -25.26 -56.82 -56.97
CA LEU A 669 -24.32 -56.56 -55.84
C LEU A 669 -24.36 -55.11 -55.29
N GLY A 670 -24.92 -54.15 -56.03
CA GLY A 670 -25.14 -52.76 -55.57
C GLY A 670 -23.84 -51.97 -55.30
N ASN A 671 -22.86 -52.06 -56.20
CA ASN A 671 -21.59 -51.35 -56.11
C ASN A 671 -21.61 -50.08 -56.99
N VAL A 672 -21.01 -48.99 -56.53
CA VAL A 672 -20.96 -47.70 -57.22
C VAL A 672 -19.55 -47.38 -57.71
N GLY A 673 -19.40 -47.12 -59.01
CA GLY A 673 -18.14 -46.76 -59.67
C GLY A 673 -18.11 -45.29 -60.12
N ILE A 674 -17.08 -44.51 -59.78
CA ILE A 674 -16.92 -43.12 -60.30
C ILE A 674 -15.62 -43.05 -61.12
N GLY A 675 -15.72 -42.94 -62.45
CA GLY A 675 -14.58 -43.07 -63.37
C GLY A 675 -14.06 -44.51 -63.54
N ASN A 676 -14.44 -45.43 -62.65
CA ASN A 676 -14.17 -46.87 -62.79
C ASN A 676 -15.37 -47.59 -63.42
N SER A 677 -15.20 -48.19 -64.59
CA SER A 677 -16.26 -48.91 -65.30
C SER A 677 -16.53 -50.34 -64.79
N SER A 678 -15.82 -50.82 -63.78
CA SER A 678 -16.01 -52.15 -63.17
C SER A 678 -15.70 -52.14 -61.67
N PRO A 679 -16.59 -51.61 -60.81
CA PRO A 679 -16.34 -51.47 -59.37
C PRO A 679 -16.38 -52.83 -58.63
N LEU A 680 -15.23 -53.28 -58.13
CA LEU A 680 -15.09 -54.55 -57.37
C LEU A 680 -15.47 -54.43 -55.88
N ALA A 681 -15.84 -53.23 -55.41
CA ALA A 681 -16.26 -52.93 -54.03
C ALA A 681 -17.45 -51.95 -54.03
N LYS A 682 -18.16 -51.82 -52.90
CA LYS A 682 -19.37 -50.98 -52.74
C LYS A 682 -19.21 -49.55 -53.26
N LEU A 683 -17.99 -48.98 -53.20
CA LEU A 683 -17.62 -47.72 -53.85
C LEU A 683 -16.19 -47.82 -54.41
N SER A 684 -15.99 -47.55 -55.71
CA SER A 684 -14.69 -47.61 -56.39
C SER A 684 -14.51 -46.45 -57.38
N ILE A 685 -13.37 -45.75 -57.39
CA ILE A 685 -13.14 -44.56 -58.23
C ILE A 685 -11.82 -44.71 -59.02
N SER A 686 -11.78 -44.42 -60.34
CA SER A 686 -10.56 -44.63 -61.16
C SER A 686 -10.45 -43.72 -62.40
N LYS A 687 -9.21 -43.32 -62.75
CA LYS A 687 -8.72 -42.55 -63.92
C LYS A 687 -9.46 -41.22 -64.20
N THR A 688 -8.90 -40.04 -63.97
CA THR A 688 -7.51 -39.55 -64.03
C THR A 688 -7.09 -38.91 -62.71
N SER A 689 -5.91 -39.30 -62.20
CA SER A 689 -5.21 -38.64 -61.09
C SER A 689 -5.94 -38.64 -59.74
N ASN A 690 -5.93 -39.84 -59.11
CA ASN A 690 -5.97 -40.06 -57.66
C ASN A 690 -7.37 -40.29 -57.05
N ILE A 691 -7.53 -41.37 -56.29
CA ILE A 691 -8.13 -41.22 -54.94
C ILE A 691 -7.01 -40.94 -53.93
N ILE A 692 -5.84 -41.57 -54.14
CA ILE A 692 -4.59 -41.49 -53.36
C ILE A 692 -3.48 -41.71 -54.41
N SER A 693 -2.58 -40.76 -54.63
CA SER A 693 -1.34 -40.97 -55.42
C SER A 693 -0.12 -40.74 -54.55
N PRO A 694 1.12 -40.59 -55.05
CA PRO A 694 2.21 -40.06 -54.21
C PRO A 694 1.84 -38.71 -53.56
N GLU A 695 0.85 -38.00 -54.09
CA GLU A 695 0.31 -36.73 -53.57
C GLU A 695 -1.22 -36.74 -53.62
N GLY A 696 -1.90 -36.45 -52.51
CA GLY A 696 -3.36 -36.56 -52.43
C GLY A 696 -3.99 -35.86 -51.24
N SER A 697 -5.25 -35.46 -51.40
CA SER A 697 -6.06 -34.89 -50.31
C SER A 697 -7.40 -35.61 -50.20
N LEU A 698 -7.74 -36.07 -48.99
CA LEU A 698 -9.08 -36.54 -48.67
C LEU A 698 -9.89 -35.37 -48.10
N ALA A 699 -10.89 -34.90 -48.85
CA ALA A 699 -11.79 -33.83 -48.42
C ALA A 699 -13.09 -34.39 -47.85
N LEU A 700 -13.39 -34.07 -46.59
CA LEU A 700 -14.67 -34.34 -45.93
C LEU A 700 -15.46 -33.03 -45.85
N TYR A 701 -16.49 -32.92 -46.69
CA TYR A 701 -17.30 -31.71 -46.81
C TYR A 701 -18.37 -31.65 -45.70
N GLY A 702 -18.35 -30.59 -44.90
CA GLY A 702 -19.40 -30.22 -43.97
C GLY A 702 -20.11 -28.94 -44.41
N SER A 703 -21.34 -28.70 -43.96
CA SER A 703 -22.19 -27.58 -44.42
C SER A 703 -21.64 -26.18 -44.18
N GLN A 704 -20.62 -26.03 -43.33
CA GLN A 704 -19.94 -24.74 -43.08
C GLN A 704 -18.42 -24.81 -43.23
N TYR A 705 -17.83 -26.00 -43.18
CA TYR A 705 -16.40 -26.20 -42.91
C TYR A 705 -15.92 -27.52 -43.52
N ASN A 706 -14.82 -27.49 -44.27
CA ASN A 706 -14.25 -28.67 -44.95
C ASN A 706 -12.99 -29.15 -44.24
N SER A 707 -12.96 -30.41 -43.84
CA SER A 707 -11.75 -30.99 -43.24
C SER A 707 -10.94 -31.71 -44.30
N PHE A 708 -9.62 -31.50 -44.28
CA PHE A 708 -8.70 -32.10 -45.26
C PHE A 708 -7.57 -32.84 -44.55
N PHE A 709 -7.22 -34.01 -45.07
CA PHE A 709 -5.95 -34.67 -44.81
C PHE A 709 -5.13 -34.64 -46.10
N HIS A 710 -4.04 -33.88 -46.12
CA HIS A 710 -3.17 -33.66 -47.28
C HIS A 710 -1.80 -34.30 -47.04
N TYR A 711 -1.30 -35.07 -48.00
CA TYR A 711 0.07 -35.56 -48.04
C TYR A 711 0.63 -35.39 -49.46
N SER A 712 1.91 -35.00 -49.58
CA SER A 712 2.57 -34.71 -50.85
C SER A 712 4.06 -35.03 -50.77
N SER A 713 4.68 -35.31 -51.92
CA SER A 713 6.13 -35.53 -52.05
C SER A 713 6.89 -34.24 -52.35
N THR A 714 6.17 -33.16 -52.67
CA THR A 714 6.70 -31.84 -53.02
C THR A 714 6.19 -30.73 -52.09
N GLU A 715 5.15 -30.99 -51.29
CA GLU A 715 4.54 -30.06 -50.35
C GLU A 715 4.38 -30.68 -48.96
N ASP A 716 4.19 -29.84 -47.94
CA ASP A 716 4.03 -30.28 -46.56
C ASP A 716 2.76 -31.13 -46.35
N THR A 717 2.87 -32.15 -45.50
CA THR A 717 1.71 -32.91 -45.02
C THR A 717 0.92 -32.04 -44.04
N TYR A 718 -0.41 -31.98 -44.12
CA TYR A 718 -1.19 -31.20 -43.15
C TYR A 718 -2.60 -31.74 -42.89
N ILE A 719 -3.10 -31.41 -41.71
CA ILE A 719 -4.47 -31.67 -41.26
C ILE A 719 -5.14 -30.32 -41.06
N ARG A 720 -6.27 -30.08 -41.75
CA ARG A 720 -7.08 -28.87 -41.57
C ARG A 720 -8.41 -29.26 -40.93
N GLY A 721 -8.66 -28.75 -39.72
CA GLY A 721 -10.00 -28.73 -39.15
C GLY A 721 -10.81 -27.63 -39.84
N GLY A 722 -12.06 -27.89 -40.20
CA GLY A 722 -12.69 -27.15 -41.29
C GLY A 722 -12.97 -25.64 -41.13
N LYS A 723 -12.58 -24.97 -40.04
CA LYS A 723 -12.65 -23.51 -39.89
C LYS A 723 -11.35 -22.85 -40.36
N ASP A 724 -11.45 -21.70 -41.04
CA ASP A 724 -10.29 -20.89 -41.44
C ASP A 724 -9.33 -20.65 -40.27
N GLY A 725 -8.04 -20.95 -40.47
CA GLY A 725 -6.98 -20.84 -39.47
C GLY A 725 -6.67 -22.11 -38.65
N SER A 726 -7.49 -23.16 -38.72
CA SER A 726 -7.28 -24.40 -37.94
C SER A 726 -6.40 -25.43 -38.67
N LYS A 727 -5.14 -25.08 -38.95
CA LYS A 727 -4.20 -25.94 -39.70
C LYS A 727 -3.10 -26.48 -38.76
N VAL A 728 -2.90 -27.80 -38.78
CA VAL A 728 -1.71 -28.49 -38.27
C VAL A 728 -0.88 -28.93 -39.47
N ILE A 729 0.33 -28.41 -39.61
CA ILE A 729 1.26 -28.71 -40.70
C ILE A 729 2.36 -29.60 -40.16
N ILE A 730 2.77 -30.59 -40.94
CA ILE A 730 3.94 -31.45 -40.74
C ILE A 730 4.80 -31.26 -41.98
N ASN A 731 5.89 -30.53 -41.84
CA ASN A 731 6.77 -30.23 -42.96
C ASN A 731 7.60 -31.47 -43.34
N ASP A 732 7.44 -31.92 -44.58
CA ASP A 732 8.07 -33.16 -45.10
C ASP A 732 9.45 -32.88 -45.74
N GLY A 733 9.90 -31.61 -45.73
CA GLY A 733 11.24 -31.20 -46.14
C GLY A 733 12.30 -31.53 -45.09
N ASN A 734 12.68 -32.81 -44.99
CA ASN A 734 13.86 -33.36 -44.27
C ASN A 734 13.98 -33.18 -42.74
N LEU A 735 13.08 -32.46 -42.05
CA LEU A 735 13.16 -32.26 -40.58
C LEU A 735 11.93 -32.69 -39.78
N GLY A 736 10.76 -32.91 -40.39
CA GLY A 736 9.56 -33.41 -39.68
C GLY A 736 9.01 -32.46 -38.61
N ASN A 737 9.08 -31.15 -38.85
CA ASN A 737 8.61 -30.13 -37.92
C ASN A 737 7.08 -29.99 -37.94
N VAL A 738 6.46 -29.79 -36.79
CA VAL A 738 5.00 -29.62 -36.63
C VAL A 738 4.67 -28.15 -36.39
N GLY A 739 3.86 -27.54 -37.27
CA GLY A 739 3.33 -26.19 -37.15
C GLY A 739 1.85 -26.17 -36.77
N ILE A 740 1.46 -25.46 -35.70
CA ILE A 740 0.05 -25.22 -35.34
C ILE A 740 -0.22 -23.72 -35.46
N GLY A 741 -1.10 -23.32 -36.39
CA GLY A 741 -1.37 -21.90 -36.67
C GLY A 741 -0.23 -21.15 -37.40
N THR A 742 0.81 -21.85 -37.85
CA THR A 742 1.92 -21.30 -38.65
C THR A 742 2.24 -22.21 -39.84
N SER A 743 2.53 -21.62 -40.99
CA SER A 743 2.92 -22.33 -42.22
C SER A 743 4.42 -22.55 -42.40
N LEU A 744 5.24 -21.99 -41.51
CA LEU A 744 6.70 -22.10 -41.57
C LEU A 744 7.22 -22.51 -40.18
N PRO A 745 7.06 -23.78 -39.78
CA PRO A 745 7.57 -24.23 -38.49
C PRO A 745 9.10 -24.27 -38.49
N THR A 746 9.72 -23.34 -37.78
CA THR A 746 11.19 -23.22 -37.66
C THR A 746 11.79 -24.17 -36.63
N HIS A 747 10.96 -24.78 -35.79
CA HIS A 747 11.34 -25.73 -34.74
C HIS A 747 10.49 -27.01 -34.83
N LYS A 748 10.93 -28.08 -34.15
CA LYS A 748 10.22 -29.38 -34.12
C LYS A 748 8.73 -29.26 -33.79
N LEU A 749 8.38 -28.31 -32.92
CA LEU A 749 7.02 -27.86 -32.69
C LEU A 749 7.02 -26.32 -32.71
N SER A 750 6.25 -25.72 -33.61
CA SER A 750 6.02 -24.28 -33.68
C SER A 750 4.52 -24.00 -33.55
N VAL A 751 4.12 -23.23 -32.53
CA VAL A 751 2.71 -22.88 -32.29
C VAL A 751 2.57 -21.37 -32.33
N ASN A 752 1.80 -20.86 -33.29
CA ASN A 752 1.39 -19.46 -33.33
C ASN A 752 0.04 -19.31 -32.62
N GLY A 753 0.09 -19.28 -31.29
CA GLY A 753 -1.08 -19.31 -30.41
C GLY A 753 -0.70 -19.71 -28.99
N THR A 754 -1.70 -19.95 -28.14
CA THR A 754 -1.47 -20.37 -26.74
C THR A 754 -1.33 -21.89 -26.62
N ILE A 755 -0.38 -22.34 -25.79
CA ILE A 755 -0.22 -23.74 -25.42
C ILE A 755 -0.66 -23.90 -23.96
N ARG A 756 -1.58 -24.82 -23.68
CA ARG A 756 -1.93 -25.23 -22.31
C ARG A 756 -1.51 -26.68 -22.09
N SER A 757 -0.60 -26.90 -21.17
CA SER A 757 -0.16 -28.23 -20.74
C SER A 757 -0.34 -28.39 -19.22
N LYS A 758 -0.38 -29.63 -18.74
CA LYS A 758 -0.31 -29.90 -17.29
C LYS A 758 1.12 -29.75 -16.76
N GLU A 759 2.10 -30.14 -17.56
CA GLU A 759 3.52 -30.08 -17.22
C GLU A 759 4.34 -29.99 -18.52
N VAL A 760 5.48 -29.31 -18.45
CA VAL A 760 6.52 -29.30 -19.49
C VAL A 760 7.84 -29.57 -18.80
N ILE A 761 8.49 -30.68 -19.15
CA ILE A 761 9.84 -31.00 -18.67
C ILE A 761 10.84 -30.42 -19.67
N VAL A 762 11.73 -29.56 -19.20
CA VAL A 762 12.78 -28.95 -20.00
C VAL A 762 14.13 -29.51 -19.54
N GLU A 763 14.76 -30.31 -20.38
CA GLU A 763 16.07 -30.92 -20.08
C GLU A 763 17.20 -29.95 -20.46
N MET A 764 17.99 -29.53 -19.46
CA MET A 764 19.14 -28.64 -19.63
C MET A 764 20.32 -29.09 -18.78
N ALA A 765 21.54 -28.76 -19.24
CA ALA A 765 22.78 -29.01 -18.50
C ALA A 765 23.24 -27.76 -17.71
N ASN A 766 24.06 -27.99 -16.69
CA ASN A 766 24.77 -26.97 -15.89
C ASN A 766 23.84 -25.99 -15.17
N TRP A 767 22.93 -26.46 -14.33
CA TRP A 767 22.11 -25.57 -13.48
C TRP A 767 22.98 -24.71 -12.54
N PRO A 768 22.50 -23.52 -12.11
CA PRO A 768 23.34 -22.46 -11.54
C PRO A 768 24.05 -22.72 -10.22
N ASP A 769 23.95 -23.90 -9.62
CA ASP A 769 24.62 -24.30 -8.38
C ASP A 769 26.12 -23.92 -8.31
N TYR A 770 26.77 -23.72 -9.46
CA TYR A 770 28.13 -23.17 -9.56
C TYR A 770 28.28 -21.78 -8.92
N VAL A 771 27.21 -20.98 -8.74
CA VAL A 771 27.25 -19.68 -8.06
C VAL A 771 27.69 -19.83 -6.60
N PHE A 772 27.38 -20.97 -5.98
CA PHE A 772 27.82 -21.30 -4.63
C PHE A 772 29.20 -21.96 -4.55
N ALA A 773 29.87 -22.19 -5.68
CA ALA A 773 31.24 -22.70 -5.69
C ALA A 773 32.22 -21.67 -5.12
N SER A 774 33.26 -22.13 -4.41
CA SER A 774 34.22 -21.25 -3.72
C SER A 774 35.04 -20.36 -4.66
N ASP A 775 35.14 -20.73 -5.93
CA ASP A 775 35.86 -20.01 -6.99
C ASP A 775 34.96 -19.13 -7.86
N TYR A 776 33.64 -19.09 -7.59
CA TYR A 776 32.71 -18.22 -8.29
C TYR A 776 32.98 -16.75 -7.97
N LYS A 777 33.09 -15.93 -9.02
CA LYS A 777 33.36 -14.50 -8.91
C LYS A 777 32.06 -13.71 -8.89
N LEU A 778 31.53 -13.46 -7.70
CA LEU A 778 30.37 -12.61 -7.50
C LEU A 778 30.68 -11.16 -7.96
N PRO A 779 29.90 -10.58 -8.89
CA PRO A 779 30.10 -9.19 -9.32
C PRO A 779 29.98 -8.21 -8.15
N HIS A 780 30.62 -7.04 -8.22
CA HIS A 780 30.40 -6.02 -7.18
C HIS A 780 29.07 -5.28 -7.42
N LEU A 781 28.31 -4.99 -6.34
CA LEU A 781 27.02 -4.30 -6.46
C LEU A 781 27.10 -2.95 -7.20
N HIS A 782 28.22 -2.24 -7.07
CA HIS A 782 28.44 -0.99 -7.81
C HIS A 782 28.54 -1.21 -9.33
N GLU A 783 29.14 -2.32 -9.77
CA GLU A 783 29.22 -2.67 -11.19
C GLU A 783 27.85 -3.10 -11.73
N VAL A 784 27.06 -3.81 -10.91
CA VAL A 784 25.69 -4.19 -11.23
C VAL A 784 24.79 -2.95 -11.33
N GLU A 785 24.88 -2.03 -10.37
CA GLU A 785 24.16 -0.75 -10.39
C GLU A 785 24.49 0.06 -11.65
N LYS A 786 25.78 0.21 -11.97
CA LYS A 786 26.24 0.89 -13.18
C LYS A 786 25.63 0.26 -14.43
N HIS A 787 25.66 -1.07 -14.53
CA HIS A 787 25.07 -1.78 -15.67
C HIS A 787 23.57 -1.54 -15.80
N ILE A 788 22.81 -1.55 -14.69
CA ILE A 788 21.36 -1.28 -14.71
C ILE A 788 21.07 0.16 -15.13
N ILE A 789 21.85 1.13 -14.65
CA ILE A 789 21.67 2.54 -15.00
C ILE A 789 21.91 2.75 -16.50
N GLU A 790 22.97 2.15 -17.04
CA GLU A 790 23.39 2.27 -18.45
C GLU A 790 22.48 1.47 -19.41
N ASN A 791 22.13 0.23 -19.07
CA ASN A 791 21.50 -0.72 -19.98
C ASN A 791 20.00 -0.99 -19.68
N LYS A 792 19.49 -0.53 -18.53
CA LYS A 792 18.08 -0.68 -18.10
C LYS A 792 17.60 -2.13 -17.90
N HIS A 793 18.51 -3.09 -17.74
CA HIS A 793 18.20 -4.47 -17.35
C HIS A 793 19.34 -5.05 -16.50
N LEU A 794 19.11 -6.24 -15.93
CA LEU A 794 20.15 -6.95 -15.16
C LEU A 794 21.21 -7.56 -16.07
N PRO A 795 22.48 -7.66 -15.63
CA PRO A 795 23.52 -8.38 -16.36
C PRO A 795 23.08 -9.80 -16.73
N ASN A 796 23.45 -10.25 -17.94
CA ASN A 796 23.12 -11.57 -18.51
C ASN A 796 21.63 -11.86 -18.76
N ILE A 797 20.69 -11.03 -18.27
CA ILE A 797 19.27 -11.12 -18.59
C ILE A 797 19.02 -10.36 -19.91
N PRO A 798 18.33 -10.97 -20.89
CA PRO A 798 18.04 -10.30 -22.16
C PRO A 798 17.17 -9.06 -21.94
N LYS A 799 17.40 -8.01 -22.73
CA LYS A 799 16.59 -6.79 -22.69
C LYS A 799 15.22 -7.00 -23.35
N ALA A 800 14.25 -6.16 -23.00
CA ALA A 800 12.89 -6.25 -23.54
C ALA A 800 12.85 -6.27 -25.08
N SER A 801 13.64 -5.42 -25.75
CA SER A 801 13.67 -5.40 -27.22
C SER A 801 14.24 -6.66 -27.87
N GLU A 802 15.18 -7.36 -27.22
CA GLU A 802 15.67 -8.66 -27.70
C GLU A 802 14.59 -9.74 -27.61
N ILE A 803 13.74 -9.67 -26.58
CA ILE A 803 12.63 -10.60 -26.37
C ILE A 803 11.49 -10.30 -27.35
N GLU A 804 11.20 -9.02 -27.60
CA GLU A 804 10.18 -8.59 -28.56
C GLU A 804 10.53 -9.00 -30.00
N ASP A 805 11.80 -8.89 -30.39
CA ASP A 805 12.26 -9.21 -31.74
C ASP A 805 12.51 -10.72 -31.97
N GLY A 806 13.03 -11.44 -30.95
CA GLY A 806 13.53 -12.81 -31.08
C GLY A 806 12.77 -13.89 -30.29
N GLY A 807 11.83 -13.50 -29.43
CA GLY A 807 11.15 -14.40 -28.50
C GLY A 807 11.99 -14.79 -27.27
N LEU A 808 11.38 -15.52 -26.34
CA LEU A 808 12.00 -15.90 -25.07
C LEU A 808 12.33 -17.40 -25.02
N TYR A 809 13.61 -17.74 -24.89
CA TYR A 809 14.04 -19.11 -24.58
C TYR A 809 13.80 -19.42 -23.10
N LEU A 810 12.64 -20.01 -22.80
CA LEU A 810 12.14 -20.20 -21.44
C LEU A 810 13.15 -20.93 -20.51
N GLY A 811 13.80 -21.99 -21.01
CA GLY A 811 14.81 -22.73 -20.24
C GLY A 811 16.03 -21.88 -19.87
N ASP A 812 16.63 -21.19 -20.86
CA ASP A 812 17.80 -20.34 -20.63
C ASP A 812 17.51 -19.17 -19.70
N VAL A 813 16.33 -18.55 -19.83
CA VAL A 813 15.93 -17.44 -18.97
C VAL A 813 15.62 -17.93 -17.56
N GLN A 814 14.98 -19.08 -17.39
CA GLN A 814 14.75 -19.68 -16.07
C GLN A 814 16.08 -20.00 -15.37
N LYS A 815 17.04 -20.55 -16.12
CA LYS A 815 18.40 -20.80 -15.62
C LYS A 815 19.11 -19.51 -15.20
N LYS A 816 19.10 -18.47 -16.04
CA LYS A 816 19.69 -17.16 -15.70
C LYS A 816 18.99 -16.48 -14.52
N MET A 817 17.67 -16.61 -14.42
CA MET A 817 16.90 -16.08 -13.29
C MET A 817 17.28 -16.77 -11.98
N MET A 818 17.49 -18.09 -12.03
CA MET A 818 18.00 -18.87 -10.90
C MET A 818 19.42 -18.44 -10.51
N GLU A 819 20.33 -18.22 -11.48
CA GLU A 819 21.65 -17.63 -11.22
C GLU A 819 21.53 -16.30 -10.45
N LYS A 820 20.59 -15.41 -10.85
CA LYS A 820 20.39 -14.12 -10.16
C LYS A 820 19.77 -14.25 -8.78
N ILE A 821 18.93 -15.25 -8.55
CA ILE A 821 18.41 -15.56 -7.20
C ILE A 821 19.54 -16.04 -6.29
N GLU A 822 20.46 -16.87 -6.79
CA GLU A 822 21.61 -17.36 -6.04
C GLU A 822 22.62 -16.23 -5.75
N GLU A 823 22.95 -15.39 -6.74
CA GLU A 823 23.78 -14.19 -6.55
C GLU A 823 23.16 -13.23 -5.52
N LEU A 824 21.85 -12.97 -5.61
CA LEU A 824 21.12 -12.15 -4.65
C LEU A 824 21.21 -12.74 -3.23
N THR A 825 21.12 -14.05 -3.11
CA THR A 825 21.26 -14.74 -1.82
C THR A 825 22.66 -14.51 -1.23
N LEU A 826 23.72 -14.55 -2.03
CA LEU A 826 25.07 -14.22 -1.59
C LEU A 826 25.22 -12.75 -1.17
N TYR A 827 24.63 -11.80 -1.91
CA TYR A 827 24.63 -10.38 -1.52
C TYR A 827 23.92 -10.15 -0.19
N ILE A 828 22.78 -10.80 0.05
CA ILE A 828 22.03 -10.69 1.31
C ILE A 828 22.86 -11.25 2.48
N ILE A 829 23.52 -12.40 2.29
CA ILE A 829 24.41 -12.98 3.29
C ILE A 829 25.59 -12.03 3.58
N GLN A 830 26.20 -11.44 2.54
CA GLN A 830 27.29 -10.47 2.71
C GLN A 830 26.82 -9.21 3.43
N GLN A 831 25.64 -8.69 3.10
CA GLN A 831 25.05 -7.53 3.75
C GLN A 831 24.78 -7.79 5.23
N ASN A 832 24.24 -8.97 5.57
CA ASN A 832 24.02 -9.35 6.96
C ASN A 832 25.33 -9.40 7.76
N LYS A 833 26.41 -9.98 7.18
CA LYS A 833 27.75 -9.97 7.81
C LYS A 833 28.29 -8.57 8.03
N ILE A 834 28.11 -7.66 7.07
CA ILE A 834 28.54 -6.26 7.21
C ILE A 834 27.74 -5.56 8.32
N LEU A 835 26.43 -5.79 8.40
CA LEU A 835 25.58 -5.24 9.46
C LEU A 835 26.00 -5.72 10.85
N GLU A 836 26.33 -7.00 10.99
CA GLU A 836 26.86 -7.57 12.24
C GLU A 836 28.17 -6.86 12.66
N VAL A 837 29.13 -6.71 11.74
CA VAL A 837 30.40 -6.02 12.01
C VAL A 837 30.22 -4.52 12.29
N GLN A 838 29.29 -3.86 11.59
CA GLN A 838 28.95 -2.45 11.85
C GLN A 838 28.36 -2.28 13.24
N ASN A 839 27.47 -3.17 13.66
CA ASN A 839 26.91 -3.17 15.00
C ASN A 839 28.00 -3.37 16.06
N GLU A 840 28.91 -4.33 15.87
CA GLU A 840 30.06 -4.52 16.76
C GLU A 840 30.96 -3.27 16.85
N ARG A 841 31.20 -2.60 15.71
CA ARG A 841 32.02 -1.38 15.66
C ARG A 841 31.33 -0.18 16.30
N ILE A 842 30.01 -0.05 16.15
CA ILE A 842 29.21 0.97 16.84
C ILE A 842 29.32 0.74 18.35
N ILE A 843 29.12 -0.49 18.82
CA ILE A 843 29.29 -0.85 20.24
C ILE A 843 30.70 -0.48 20.73
N ALA A 844 31.75 -0.78 19.95
CA ALA A 844 33.13 -0.47 20.31
C ALA A 844 33.42 1.06 20.33
N LEU A 845 32.83 1.83 19.42
CA LEU A 845 32.96 3.29 19.37
C LEU A 845 32.21 3.96 20.52
N GLU A 846 31.00 3.51 20.80
CA GLU A 846 30.21 3.96 21.96
C GLU A 846 30.98 3.69 23.27
N ASN A 847 31.64 2.54 23.38
CA ASN A 847 32.47 2.21 24.54
C ASN A 847 33.74 3.07 24.63
N LYS A 848 34.30 3.53 23.51
CA LYS A 848 35.44 4.47 23.50
C LYS A 848 35.03 5.91 23.80
N LEU A 849 33.84 6.35 23.38
CA LEU A 849 33.26 7.66 23.71
C LEU A 849 32.85 7.76 25.18
N LYS A 850 32.64 6.62 25.85
CA LYS A 850 32.36 6.51 27.29
C LYS A 850 33.62 6.48 28.16
N LYS A 851 34.81 6.41 27.58
CA LYS A 851 36.10 6.63 28.27
C LYS A 851 36.58 8.04 28.00
#